data_AF-A0A1A9Z0V1-F1
#
_entry.id   AF-A0A1A9Z0V1-F1
#
_cell.length_a   1.000
_cell.length_b   1.000
_cell.length_c   1.000
_cell.angle_alpha   90.00
_cell.angle_beta   90.00
_cell.angle_gamma   90.00
#
_symmetry.space_group_name_H-M   'P 1'
#
loop_
_entity.id
_entity.type
_entity.pdbx_description
1 polymer ?
#
loop_
_entity_poly.entity_id
_entity_poly.type
_entity_poly.pdbx_seq_one_letter_code
_entity_poly.pdbx_strand_id
1 'polypeptide(L)'
;MLGKNVLHPIGWDAFGLPAEDAAIRNNTSPEKWTLKCIQNMKRQLQSLGCSYDWNREIITCHPNYYRWDQWFFIQLYNKKIAYKKKSAVNWCPKDQTVLANEQVINNSCWRCNTTIKKKIISQWFIKITDYADRLLSDLDTLENWPKKVKTMQKNWIGSSYQAMLAIPAYYKDQWDFAKKYNLPILYVLKDYTDRNGIVLAVNRTIYQLEINLQQVENLNHTINELKSVLDLNESDILSFEKERQKANYLNNILIKSELTDIQYTKFFLNQYRFPGVSVKNYQRRYYPYGSEIAHVIGYIAKINYAEFKKLKYKKEFLDYFKNQEIGKLGIEKFYEKKLHGQPGFKEVEINSRGKIIRQLRFFPPKSGKNITLTLDLNLQRYIKKLISSMRAAVVVLDPRDGGILALVSNPSYDPNIFINGISNKKYLKLTHDVNRPFINRVTQGMYPPASTIKPYVIISALHSGSISTNFFLFDPGWWKLPGSEKIYRDWKKWGHGYLNITKALEESADTFFYQVAYNMGIDKLSEWMKKFGYGQSTGIDLLEESTGIMPNREWKIKYIKQPWYQGDTISVGIGQGYWTATPIQISKALMTLVNNGLVRTPHLLSFIQENNYSVTYYHQTSYLQIGDARTVFWDIVKNGMYGVANRSNGTAYKNFYDAPYKVAAKSGTAQVFSLQPYEIYDPSKVSEKFRDHKLMTAFAPFEKPTVCIVLILENGEEHISSGCLVPLLWKFFMHDYQKNRVKILLNPELDALGAGYHILQSKIAIGSGGLYGKGWLLAYAIYTYTELRPPKINAASYILIDYDSGQVLAEMNADTQRAPASLTKMMTSYIVGKLINSGQINPNDLVTINKDAWMLGNPELKGSSLMFLRPGDHVSISELTRGIILQSGNDACVAVANYISGDQISFVELMNNYAYQLNLKNTFFKNVHGLDTAGQFTSARDMAIISMALIRDVSHEYVKYKEKEFTYNHIRQVNRNNLLWDKNLHVDGIKTGHTKLAGYNLAASAVNNKMRLISILLGGNTAYDRDHGSKSLLQWGFRSFNTILSLKSEEVFLKQSIFFGNLDKVNLGVKKNVYLTIPKGKEKDIVIEYTLNSNVLKAPLKKYQKVGKIVFKLNNFVLTEVPLVALEEVNSGNILNRIVDYIKLNVQKFI
;
A
#
# COMPACT_ATOMS: atom_id res chain seq x y z
N MET A 1 -59.67 13.07 22.15
CA MET A 1 -59.83 13.11 20.67
C MET A 1 -59.40 11.76 20.12
N LEU A 2 -60.33 11.02 19.51
CA LEU A 2 -60.08 9.75 18.83
C LEU A 2 -59.37 10.06 17.51
N GLY A 3 -58.20 9.47 17.24
CA GLY A 3 -57.31 9.77 16.10
C GLY A 3 -57.85 9.50 14.69
N LYS A 4 -59.18 9.53 14.49
CA LYS A 4 -59.88 9.36 13.22
C LYS A 4 -60.21 10.68 12.51
N ASN A 5 -59.90 11.85 13.11
CA ASN A 5 -60.19 13.19 12.57
C ASN A 5 -58.95 14.11 12.52
N VAL A 6 -57.74 13.58 12.28
CA VAL A 6 -56.56 14.43 12.10
C VAL A 6 -56.27 14.56 10.60
N LEU A 7 -56.90 15.54 9.95
CA LEU A 7 -56.47 15.95 8.62
C LEU A 7 -55.08 16.58 8.76
N HIS A 8 -54.07 16.00 8.12
CA HIS A 8 -52.73 16.57 8.11
C HIS A 8 -52.73 17.87 7.29
N PRO A 9 -52.14 18.98 7.77
CA PRO A 9 -51.86 20.13 6.92
C PRO A 9 -50.78 19.75 5.89
N ILE A 10 -50.80 20.38 4.73
CA ILE A 10 -49.80 20.18 3.67
C ILE A 10 -49.08 21.49 3.35
N GLY A 11 -47.77 21.41 3.16
CA GLY A 11 -46.92 22.53 2.79
C GLY A 11 -46.30 22.35 1.41
N TRP A 12 -46.13 23.44 0.67
CA TRP A 12 -45.48 23.51 -0.62
C TRP A 12 -44.21 24.35 -0.51
N ASP A 13 -43.05 23.70 -0.58
CA ASP A 13 -41.76 24.42 -0.59
C ASP A 13 -41.38 24.83 -2.00
N ALA A 14 -41.42 26.13 -2.25
CA ALA A 14 -41.35 26.74 -3.57
C ALA A 14 -40.08 27.55 -3.81
N PHE A 15 -39.13 27.60 -2.86
CA PHE A 15 -37.92 28.41 -3.00
C PHE A 15 -36.79 27.66 -3.73
N GLY A 16 -36.16 28.35 -4.69
CA GLY A 16 -34.88 27.96 -5.24
C GLY A 16 -34.75 28.11 -6.75
N LEU A 17 -33.50 28.21 -7.20
CA LEU A 17 -33.10 28.29 -8.61
C LEU A 17 -33.78 27.25 -9.52
N PRO A 18 -34.06 25.99 -9.12
CA PRO A 18 -34.75 25.05 -10.00
C PRO A 18 -36.15 25.50 -10.43
N ALA A 19 -36.90 26.17 -9.55
CA ALA A 19 -38.23 26.69 -9.87
C ALA A 19 -38.13 27.89 -10.82
N GLU A 20 -37.13 28.75 -10.61
CA GLU A 20 -36.81 29.88 -11.49
C GLU A 20 -36.34 29.41 -12.88
N ASP A 21 -35.42 28.45 -12.95
CA ASP A 21 -34.93 27.86 -14.19
C ASP A 21 -36.02 27.12 -14.96
N ALA A 22 -36.97 26.51 -14.26
CA ALA A 22 -38.14 25.88 -14.87
C ALA A 22 -39.09 26.95 -15.45
N ALA A 23 -39.30 28.06 -14.73
CA ALA A 23 -40.11 29.16 -15.23
C ALA A 23 -39.47 29.86 -16.44
N ILE A 24 -38.15 30.07 -16.43
CA ILE A 24 -37.37 30.60 -17.56
C ILE A 24 -37.53 29.69 -18.78
N ARG A 25 -37.35 28.38 -18.61
CA ARG A 25 -37.52 27.41 -19.71
C ARG A 25 -38.93 27.38 -20.30
N ASN A 26 -39.94 27.71 -19.49
CA ASN A 26 -41.34 27.78 -19.91
C ASN A 26 -41.79 29.22 -20.22
N ASN A 27 -40.85 30.16 -20.31
CA ASN A 27 -41.05 31.55 -20.67
C ASN A 27 -42.21 32.24 -19.91
N THR A 28 -42.28 32.02 -18.60
CA THR A 28 -43.31 32.58 -17.70
C THR A 28 -42.66 33.14 -16.43
N SER A 29 -43.40 33.95 -15.66
CA SER A 29 -42.91 34.39 -14.36
C SER A 29 -42.78 33.21 -13.38
N PRO A 30 -41.72 33.19 -12.52
CA PRO A 30 -41.56 32.17 -11.48
C PRO A 30 -42.75 32.02 -10.57
N GLU A 31 -43.41 33.12 -10.21
CA GLU A 31 -44.63 33.11 -9.39
C GLU A 31 -45.76 32.32 -10.08
N LYS A 32 -46.10 32.67 -11.33
CA LYS A 32 -47.17 32.00 -12.08
C LYS A 32 -46.84 30.52 -12.31
N TRP A 33 -45.58 30.21 -12.63
CA TRP A 33 -45.14 28.83 -12.86
C TRP A 33 -45.25 27.98 -11.59
N THR A 34 -44.71 28.47 -10.48
CA THR A 34 -44.73 27.79 -9.19
C THR A 34 -46.15 27.55 -8.72
N LEU A 35 -47.04 28.55 -8.79
CA LEU A 35 -48.45 28.38 -8.42
C LEU A 35 -49.16 27.35 -9.31
N LYS A 36 -48.87 27.33 -10.61
CA LYS A 36 -49.39 26.31 -11.54
C LYS A 36 -48.90 24.91 -11.21
N CYS A 37 -47.62 24.76 -10.85
CA CYS A 37 -47.05 23.48 -10.40
C CYS A 37 -47.71 22.99 -9.10
N ILE A 38 -47.90 23.88 -8.12
CA ILE A 38 -48.58 23.58 -6.86
C ILE A 38 -50.02 23.12 -7.13
N GLN A 39 -50.76 23.84 -7.97
CA GLN A 39 -52.13 23.44 -8.36
C GLN A 39 -52.16 22.06 -9.03
N ASN A 40 -51.21 21.78 -9.92
CA ASN A 40 -51.13 20.48 -10.59
C ASN A 40 -50.81 19.34 -9.60
N MET A 41 -49.85 19.53 -8.69
CA MET A 41 -49.52 18.54 -7.67
C MET A 41 -50.68 18.34 -6.69
N LYS A 42 -51.34 19.43 -6.27
CA LYS A 42 -52.54 19.39 -5.43
C LYS A 42 -53.64 18.54 -6.09
N ARG A 43 -53.93 18.80 -7.37
CA ARG A 43 -54.91 18.02 -8.15
C ARG A 43 -54.53 16.54 -8.22
N GLN A 44 -53.26 16.21 -8.43
CA GLN A 44 -52.78 14.82 -8.46
C GLN A 44 -52.96 14.12 -7.10
N LEU A 45 -52.55 14.76 -6.00
CA LEU A 45 -52.72 14.21 -4.65
C LEU A 45 -54.20 14.04 -4.27
N GLN A 46 -55.06 14.98 -4.66
CA GLN A 46 -56.51 14.86 -4.52
C GLN A 46 -57.05 13.66 -5.31
N SER A 47 -56.59 13.45 -6.55
CA SER A 47 -57.02 12.30 -7.36
C SER A 47 -56.53 10.95 -6.83
N LEU A 48 -55.43 10.92 -6.08
CA LEU A 48 -54.90 9.73 -5.41
C LEU A 48 -55.62 9.40 -4.09
N GLY A 49 -56.61 10.22 -3.68
CA GLY A 49 -57.39 10.00 -2.46
C GLY A 49 -56.67 10.41 -1.17
N CYS A 50 -55.67 11.28 -1.23
CA CYS A 50 -54.98 11.76 -0.02
C CYS A 50 -55.88 12.74 0.77
N SER A 51 -56.21 12.37 2.01
CA SER A 51 -57.02 13.20 2.92
C SER A 51 -56.18 14.23 3.68
N TYR A 52 -55.87 15.35 3.04
CA TYR A 52 -55.26 16.55 3.67
C TYR A 52 -56.32 17.62 3.96
N ASP A 53 -56.07 18.47 4.96
CA ASP A 53 -56.88 19.69 5.16
C ASP A 53 -56.42 20.75 4.13
N TRP A 54 -57.01 20.71 2.93
CA TRP A 54 -56.67 21.61 1.83
C TRP A 54 -56.97 23.09 2.12
N ASN A 55 -57.77 23.38 3.16
CA ASN A 55 -58.03 24.74 3.64
C ASN A 55 -56.91 25.25 4.58
N ARG A 56 -56.04 24.35 5.07
CA ARG A 56 -54.87 24.65 5.89
C ARG A 56 -53.57 24.32 5.16
N GLU A 57 -53.50 24.68 3.88
CA GLU A 57 -52.28 24.57 3.10
C GLU A 57 -51.35 25.76 3.30
N ILE A 58 -50.04 25.51 3.27
CA ILE A 58 -49.02 26.54 3.40
C ILE A 58 -48.16 26.56 2.13
N ILE A 59 -47.98 27.72 1.53
CA ILE A 59 -47.11 27.91 0.36
C ILE A 59 -45.96 28.82 0.78
N THR A 60 -44.73 28.32 0.77
CA THR A 60 -43.59 29.07 1.34
C THR A 60 -43.28 30.34 0.54
N CYS A 61 -43.58 30.36 -0.76
CA CYS A 61 -43.40 31.55 -1.61
C CYS A 61 -44.57 32.56 -1.54
N HIS A 62 -45.60 32.34 -0.72
CA HIS A 62 -46.69 33.30 -0.59
C HIS A 62 -46.27 34.45 0.36
N PRO A 63 -46.54 35.73 0.04
CA PRO A 63 -46.16 36.85 0.91
C PRO A 63 -46.62 36.71 2.36
N ASN A 64 -47.83 36.19 2.57
CA ASN A 64 -48.36 35.93 3.92
C ASN A 64 -47.52 34.96 4.77
N TYR A 65 -46.73 34.08 4.14
CA TYR A 65 -45.84 33.15 4.82
C TYR A 65 -44.56 33.87 5.29
N TYR A 66 -43.83 34.48 4.35
CA TYR A 66 -42.52 35.06 4.65
C TYR A 66 -42.58 36.51 5.17
N ARG A 67 -43.76 37.16 5.25
CA ARG A 67 -43.88 38.55 5.75
C ARG A 67 -43.26 38.75 7.12
N TRP A 68 -43.37 37.74 7.99
CA TRP A 68 -42.80 37.78 9.33
C TRP A 68 -41.29 37.57 9.29
N ASP A 69 -40.78 36.72 8.41
CA ASP A 69 -39.33 36.54 8.21
C ASP A 69 -38.68 37.80 7.65
N GLN A 70 -39.36 38.47 6.69
CA GLN A 70 -38.92 39.76 6.16
C GLN A 70 -38.93 40.84 7.24
N TRP A 71 -40.02 40.96 7.99
CA TRP A 71 -40.12 41.91 9.09
C TRP A 71 -39.03 41.64 10.14
N PHE A 72 -38.86 40.39 10.56
CA PHE A 72 -37.86 39.98 11.55
C PHE A 72 -36.44 40.27 11.06
N PHE A 73 -36.13 39.93 9.81
CA PHE A 73 -34.83 40.24 9.21
C PHE A 73 -34.56 41.74 9.17
N ILE A 74 -35.57 42.56 8.84
CA ILE A 74 -35.46 44.02 8.87
C ILE A 74 -35.19 44.50 10.31
N GLN A 75 -35.85 43.94 11.31
CA GLN A 75 -35.55 44.26 12.71
C GLN A 75 -34.10 43.90 13.08
N LEU A 76 -33.61 42.73 12.68
CA LEU A 76 -32.22 42.31 12.91
C LEU A 76 -31.22 43.21 12.19
N TYR A 77 -31.53 43.62 10.95
CA TYR A 77 -30.69 44.52 10.17
C TYR A 77 -30.63 45.92 10.79
N ASN A 78 -31.78 46.49 11.16
CA ASN A 78 -31.86 47.80 11.84
C ASN A 78 -31.11 47.79 13.18
N LYS A 79 -31.14 46.67 13.90
CA LYS A 79 -30.35 46.46 15.12
C LYS A 79 -28.88 46.10 14.87
N LYS A 80 -28.40 46.13 13.62
CA LYS A 80 -27.03 45.77 13.19
C LYS A 80 -26.59 44.35 13.57
N ILE A 81 -27.55 43.46 13.77
CA ILE A 81 -27.35 42.03 14.04
C ILE A 81 -27.22 41.28 12.72
N ALA A 82 -28.05 41.60 11.72
CA ALA A 82 -27.84 41.13 10.36
C ALA A 82 -26.89 42.08 9.61
N TYR A 83 -25.87 41.54 8.94
CA TYR A 83 -24.89 42.32 8.20
C TYR A 83 -24.41 41.58 6.95
N LYS A 84 -23.99 42.30 5.92
CA LYS A 84 -23.55 41.70 4.66
C LYS A 84 -22.03 41.60 4.60
N LYS A 85 -21.51 40.44 4.20
CA LYS A 85 -20.06 40.22 4.01
C LYS A 85 -19.83 39.32 2.80
N LYS A 86 -18.72 39.53 2.08
CA LYS A 86 -18.25 38.59 1.05
C LYS A 86 -17.70 37.34 1.72
N SER A 87 -18.24 36.19 1.36
CA SER A 87 -17.80 34.89 1.86
C SER A 87 -17.63 33.89 0.72
N ALA A 88 -16.68 32.98 0.89
CA ALA A 88 -16.50 31.87 -0.04
C ALA A 88 -17.55 30.79 0.24
N VAL A 89 -18.30 30.43 -0.79
CA VAL A 89 -19.36 29.42 -0.71
C VAL A 89 -19.06 28.25 -1.65
N ASN A 90 -19.58 27.07 -1.35
CA ASN A 90 -19.57 25.97 -2.31
C ASN A 90 -20.54 26.33 -3.45
N TRP A 91 -20.06 26.33 -4.68
CA TRP A 91 -20.83 26.72 -5.85
C TRP A 91 -20.84 25.57 -6.86
N CYS A 92 -22.02 25.12 -7.26
CA CYS A 92 -22.14 24.19 -8.37
C CYS A 92 -22.14 24.97 -9.69
N PRO A 93 -21.15 24.79 -10.58
CA PRO A 93 -21.13 25.53 -11.85
C PRO A 93 -22.20 25.05 -12.84
N LYS A 94 -22.68 23.81 -12.69
CA LYS A 94 -23.73 23.24 -13.54
C LYS A 94 -25.12 23.67 -13.10
N ASP A 95 -25.45 23.50 -11.82
CA ASP A 95 -26.76 23.87 -11.27
C ASP A 95 -26.84 25.38 -10.92
N GLN A 96 -25.73 26.10 -11.12
CA GLN A 96 -25.58 27.54 -10.84
C GLN A 96 -26.12 27.96 -9.47
N THR A 97 -25.88 27.16 -8.44
CA THR A 97 -26.42 27.40 -7.09
C THR A 97 -25.35 27.21 -6.01
N VAL A 98 -25.63 27.80 -4.85
CA VAL A 98 -24.82 27.65 -3.63
C VAL A 98 -25.21 26.35 -2.94
N LEU A 99 -24.21 25.58 -2.50
CA LEU A 99 -24.39 24.32 -1.78
C LEU A 99 -23.99 24.48 -0.31
N ALA A 100 -24.80 23.91 0.59
CA ALA A 100 -24.39 23.68 1.97
C ALA A 100 -23.26 22.63 2.03
N ASN A 101 -22.54 22.53 3.16
CA ASN A 101 -21.40 21.60 3.25
C ASN A 101 -21.84 20.13 3.14
N GLU A 102 -23.02 19.80 3.65
CA GLU A 102 -23.63 18.47 3.60
C GLU A 102 -24.07 18.09 2.18
N GLN A 103 -24.27 19.09 1.32
CA GLN A 103 -24.64 18.92 -0.09
C GLN A 103 -23.40 18.73 -0.99
N VAL A 104 -22.21 18.62 -0.40
CA VAL A 104 -20.96 18.37 -1.09
C VAL A 104 -20.47 16.97 -0.72
N ILE A 105 -20.59 16.02 -1.65
CA ILE A 105 -20.14 14.64 -1.47
C ILE A 105 -18.93 14.43 -2.37
N ASN A 106 -17.78 14.03 -1.80
CA ASN A 106 -16.54 13.81 -2.54
C ASN A 106 -16.18 15.00 -3.46
N ASN A 107 -16.27 16.23 -2.93
CA ASN A 107 -16.02 17.48 -3.67
C ASN A 107 -16.93 17.70 -4.91
N SER A 108 -18.07 17.02 -4.97
CA SER A 108 -19.02 17.14 -6.06
C SER A 108 -20.42 17.47 -5.54
N CYS A 109 -21.21 18.14 -6.37
CA CYS A 109 -22.60 18.45 -6.05
C CYS A 109 -23.36 17.15 -5.88
N TRP A 110 -23.99 16.94 -4.71
CA TRP A 110 -24.77 15.74 -4.42
C TRP A 110 -25.88 15.44 -5.44
N ARG A 111 -26.38 16.47 -6.13
CA ARG A 111 -27.48 16.37 -7.08
C ARG A 111 -27.03 15.99 -8.49
N CYS A 112 -25.96 16.59 -9.00
CA CYS A 112 -25.56 16.48 -10.41
C CYS A 112 -24.14 15.94 -10.63
N ASN A 113 -23.45 15.55 -9.56
CA ASN A 113 -22.07 15.03 -9.52
C ASN A 113 -21.01 15.94 -10.17
N THR A 114 -21.34 17.21 -10.41
CA THR A 114 -20.38 18.17 -10.94
C THR A 114 -19.46 18.66 -9.82
N THR A 115 -18.16 18.69 -10.08
CA THR A 115 -17.17 19.17 -9.12
C THR A 115 -17.50 20.60 -8.67
N ILE A 116 -17.56 20.79 -7.36
CA ILE A 116 -17.90 22.08 -6.77
C ILE A 116 -16.72 23.06 -6.90
N LYS A 117 -17.02 24.33 -7.12
CA LYS A 117 -16.04 25.43 -7.08
C LYS A 117 -16.29 26.27 -5.84
N LYS A 118 -15.26 26.90 -5.28
CA LYS A 118 -15.47 27.95 -4.27
C LYS A 118 -15.69 29.27 -5.00
N LYS A 119 -16.84 29.91 -4.78
CA LYS A 119 -17.15 31.23 -5.35
C LYS A 119 -17.29 32.23 -4.20
N ILE A 120 -16.67 33.40 -4.31
CA ILE A 120 -16.86 34.47 -3.34
C ILE A 120 -18.11 35.25 -3.74
N ILE A 121 -19.12 35.24 -2.88
CA ILE A 121 -20.35 36.01 -3.10
C ILE A 121 -20.69 36.80 -1.82
N SER A 122 -21.38 37.92 -1.99
CA SER A 122 -21.85 38.72 -0.85
C SER A 122 -23.07 38.04 -0.23
N GLN A 123 -22.97 37.63 1.03
CA GLN A 123 -24.05 37.00 1.78
C GLN A 123 -24.42 37.81 3.02
N TRP A 124 -25.63 37.59 3.52
CA TRP A 124 -26.07 38.09 4.81
C TRP A 124 -25.67 37.12 5.92
N PHE A 125 -25.08 37.67 6.98
CA PHE A 125 -24.67 36.99 8.20
C PHE A 125 -25.45 37.58 9.37
N ILE A 126 -25.69 36.77 10.39
CA ILE A 126 -26.28 37.22 11.65
C ILE A 126 -25.15 37.15 12.69
N LYS A 127 -24.96 38.21 13.49
CA LYS A 127 -23.98 38.26 14.59
C LYS A 127 -24.44 37.41 15.78
N ILE A 128 -24.65 36.13 15.54
CA ILE A 128 -25.09 35.18 16.56
C ILE A 128 -24.07 35.05 17.71
N THR A 129 -22.78 35.29 17.42
CA THR A 129 -21.69 35.27 18.41
C THR A 129 -21.85 36.35 19.48
N ASP A 130 -22.41 37.50 19.14
CA ASP A 130 -22.61 38.61 20.09
C ASP A 130 -23.68 38.27 21.14
N TYR A 131 -24.47 37.21 20.90
CA TYR A 131 -25.51 36.71 21.78
C TYR A 131 -25.22 35.31 22.32
N ALA A 132 -24.06 34.72 22.01
CA ALA A 132 -23.72 33.35 22.39
C ALA A 132 -23.75 33.14 23.91
N ASP A 133 -23.23 34.10 24.68
CA ASP A 133 -23.21 34.03 26.15
C ASP A 133 -24.62 34.07 26.74
N ARG A 134 -25.49 34.92 26.19
CA ARG A 134 -26.91 34.97 26.58
C ARG A 134 -27.65 33.68 26.19
N LEU A 135 -27.40 33.13 25.02
CA LEU A 135 -28.00 31.86 24.61
C LEU A 135 -27.54 30.70 25.51
N LEU A 136 -26.29 30.72 25.96
CA LEU A 136 -25.76 29.76 26.94
C LEU A 136 -26.39 29.91 28.31
N SER A 137 -26.64 31.15 28.79
CA SER A 137 -27.33 31.39 30.07
C SER A 137 -28.80 30.98 29.99
N ASP A 138 -29.48 31.32 28.89
CA ASP A 138 -30.91 31.07 28.73
C ASP A 138 -31.20 29.56 28.61
N LEU A 139 -30.24 28.72 28.16
CA LEU A 139 -30.36 27.25 28.18
C LEU A 139 -30.65 26.68 29.59
N ASP A 140 -30.18 27.36 30.64
CA ASP A 140 -30.41 26.91 32.02
C ASP A 140 -31.85 27.19 32.49
N THR A 141 -32.53 28.19 31.90
CA THR A 141 -33.94 28.50 32.17
C THR A 141 -34.93 27.49 31.57
N LEU A 142 -34.46 26.62 30.67
CA LEU A 142 -35.30 25.62 30.00
C LEU A 142 -35.48 24.35 30.86
N GLU A 143 -36.12 24.45 32.02
CA GLU A 143 -36.17 23.40 33.06
C GLU A 143 -36.53 22.00 32.54
N ASN A 144 -37.47 21.89 31.60
CA ASN A 144 -37.99 20.61 31.08
C ASN A 144 -37.19 19.99 29.93
N TRP A 145 -36.05 20.58 29.53
CA TRP A 145 -35.23 20.03 28.44
C TRP A 145 -34.29 18.92 28.92
N PRO A 146 -34.14 17.81 28.17
CA PRO A 146 -33.26 16.71 28.55
C PRO A 146 -31.81 17.16 28.73
N LYS A 147 -31.17 16.70 29.81
CA LYS A 147 -29.80 17.10 30.19
C LYS A 147 -28.79 16.90 29.05
N LYS A 148 -28.88 15.79 28.30
CA LYS A 148 -28.02 15.50 27.14
C LYS A 148 -28.20 16.52 26.01
N VAL A 149 -29.42 16.99 25.77
CA VAL A 149 -29.72 17.99 24.73
C VAL A 149 -29.19 19.36 25.16
N LYS A 150 -29.39 19.74 26.42
CA LYS A 150 -28.78 20.95 26.99
C LYS A 150 -27.24 20.90 26.88
N THR A 151 -26.61 19.78 27.21
CA THR A 151 -25.15 19.61 27.08
C THR A 151 -24.68 19.70 25.63
N MET A 152 -25.38 19.06 24.68
CA MET A 152 -25.05 19.19 23.26
C MET A 152 -25.15 20.63 22.77
N GLN A 153 -26.22 21.35 23.13
CA GLN A 153 -26.39 22.76 22.76
C GLN A 153 -25.34 23.65 23.42
N LYS A 154 -24.99 23.41 24.70
CA LYS A 154 -23.90 24.12 25.38
C LYS A 154 -22.56 23.90 24.67
N ASN A 155 -22.27 22.69 24.20
CA ASN A 155 -21.05 22.39 23.45
C ASN A 155 -21.05 23.02 22.04
N TRP A 156 -22.22 23.34 21.49
CA TRP A 156 -22.36 23.90 20.14
C TRP A 156 -22.38 25.43 20.13
N ILE A 157 -22.99 26.07 21.13
CA ILE A 157 -23.02 27.53 21.32
C ILE A 157 -21.76 28.02 22.06
N GLY A 158 -21.18 27.16 22.91
CA GLY A 158 -20.01 27.43 23.74
C GLY A 158 -18.83 27.99 22.96
N SER A 159 -18.30 29.12 23.42
CA SER A 159 -17.03 29.65 22.95
C SER A 159 -15.91 28.65 23.24
N SER A 160 -15.04 28.41 22.25
CA SER A 160 -13.76 27.73 22.49
C SER A 160 -12.92 28.65 23.37
N TYR A 161 -12.91 28.43 24.68
CA TYR A 161 -12.12 29.23 25.61
C TYR A 161 -10.63 29.14 25.24
N GLN A 162 -10.11 30.21 24.66
CA GLN A 162 -8.76 30.67 24.98
C GLN A 162 -8.77 30.94 26.48
N ALA A 163 -7.93 30.23 27.23
CA ALA A 163 -7.76 30.49 28.66
C ALA A 163 -7.19 31.90 28.85
N MET A 164 -8.06 32.88 29.10
CA MET A 164 -7.71 34.14 29.75
C MET A 164 -7.98 33.97 31.25
N LEU A 165 -6.90 33.83 32.01
CA LEU A 165 -6.91 33.95 33.46
C LEU A 165 -7.16 35.41 33.84
N ALA A 166 -8.27 35.66 34.54
CA ALA A 166 -8.53 36.89 35.26
C ALA A 166 -7.60 36.98 36.49
N ILE A 167 -7.04 38.16 36.73
CA ILE A 167 -6.23 38.51 37.91
C ILE A 167 -7.16 39.20 38.93
N PRO A 168 -7.27 38.72 40.18
CA PRO A 168 -7.66 39.56 41.30
C PRO A 168 -6.44 40.27 41.87
N ALA A 169 -6.59 41.57 42.15
CA ALA A 169 -5.64 42.37 42.89
C ALA A 169 -5.58 41.92 44.36
N TYR A 170 -4.36 41.75 44.92
CA TYR A 170 -3.90 42.45 46.14
C TYR A 170 -2.46 42.05 46.57
N TYR A 171 -1.81 43.00 47.26
CA TYR A 171 -0.56 42.99 48.04
C TYR A 171 0.81 43.19 47.35
N LYS A 172 1.25 44.45 47.44
CA LYS A 172 2.42 45.01 48.16
C LYS A 172 3.75 44.24 48.21
N ASP A 173 4.76 45.03 47.85
CA ASP A 173 6.12 45.15 48.37
C ASP A 173 7.22 44.16 47.97
N GLN A 174 8.35 44.80 47.68
CA GLN A 174 9.74 44.38 47.58
C GLN A 174 10.32 44.00 46.21
N TRP A 175 11.41 44.72 45.94
CA TRP A 175 12.24 44.72 44.75
C TRP A 175 13.01 43.41 44.61
N ASP A 176 13.15 42.97 43.36
CA ASP A 176 14.35 42.30 42.89
C ASP A 176 14.43 42.50 41.37
N PHE A 177 15.58 42.95 40.87
CA PHE A 177 15.79 43.33 39.46
C PHE A 177 15.41 42.19 38.50
N ALA A 178 14.21 42.26 37.91
CA ALA A 178 13.74 41.29 36.93
C ALA A 178 14.46 41.49 35.59
N LYS A 179 15.14 40.45 35.10
CA LYS A 179 15.78 40.45 33.77
C LYS A 179 14.76 40.01 32.72
N LYS A 180 14.71 40.72 31.59
CA LYS A 180 13.93 40.32 30.40
C LYS A 180 14.66 39.22 29.64
N TYR A 181 13.94 38.18 29.22
CA TYR A 181 14.48 37.07 28.43
C TYR A 181 13.60 36.74 27.23
N ASN A 182 14.23 36.47 26.08
CA ASN A 182 13.55 36.00 24.86
C ASN A 182 13.61 34.47 24.79
N LEU A 183 12.45 33.82 24.81
CA LEU A 183 12.33 32.37 24.65
C LEU A 183 11.80 32.02 23.25
N PRO A 184 12.55 31.27 22.43
CA PRO A 184 12.12 30.89 21.09
C PRO A 184 10.99 29.84 21.12
N ILE A 185 10.12 29.90 20.11
CA ILE A 185 8.94 29.05 19.91
C ILE A 185 9.10 28.27 18.60
N LEU A 186 8.90 26.95 18.67
CA LEU A 186 8.96 26.04 17.53
C LEU A 186 7.84 26.31 16.52
N TYR A 187 8.17 26.25 15.25
CA TYR A 187 7.23 26.16 14.15
C TYR A 187 6.96 24.68 13.82
N VAL A 188 5.89 24.39 13.08
CA VAL A 188 5.59 23.03 12.60
C VAL A 188 6.15 22.88 11.20
N LEU A 189 7.03 21.90 10.98
CA LEU A 189 7.46 21.51 9.63
C LEU A 189 6.22 21.13 8.80
N LYS A 190 6.23 21.38 7.50
CA LYS A 190 5.07 21.06 6.64
C LYS A 190 5.25 19.74 5.90
N ASP A 191 4.14 19.12 5.50
CA ASP A 191 4.14 17.82 4.84
C ASP A 191 4.50 17.94 3.35
N TYR A 192 5.06 16.88 2.77
CA TYR A 192 5.24 16.75 1.31
C TYR A 192 4.11 15.94 0.71
N THR A 193 3.67 16.32 -0.48
CA THR A 193 2.80 15.45 -1.26
C THR A 193 3.38 15.15 -2.63
N ASP A 194 3.06 13.97 -3.14
CA ASP A 194 3.27 13.60 -4.53
C ASP A 194 2.22 14.32 -5.42
N ARG A 195 2.32 14.14 -6.74
CA ARG A 195 1.42 14.79 -7.71
C ARG A 195 -0.06 14.42 -7.53
N ASN A 196 -0.35 13.34 -6.83
CA ASN A 196 -1.69 12.81 -6.57
C ASN A 196 -2.20 13.17 -5.15
N GLY A 197 -1.45 13.97 -4.39
CA GLY A 197 -1.78 14.37 -3.03
C GLY A 197 -1.39 13.35 -1.95
N ILE A 198 -0.63 12.31 -2.29
CA ILE A 198 -0.17 11.29 -1.33
C ILE A 198 0.99 11.84 -0.52
N VAL A 199 0.91 11.74 0.80
CA VAL A 199 1.88 12.36 1.70
C VAL A 199 3.19 11.57 1.79
N LEU A 200 4.32 12.18 1.38
CA LEU A 200 5.64 11.52 1.25
C LEU A 200 6.53 11.65 2.50
N ALA A 201 6.43 12.76 3.24
CA ALA A 201 6.95 12.86 4.60
C ALA A 201 5.99 13.69 5.45
N VAL A 202 5.81 13.22 6.69
CA VAL A 202 4.89 13.79 7.69
C VAL A 202 5.64 14.09 8.97
N ASN A 203 5.05 14.92 9.82
CA ASN A 203 5.47 14.98 11.22
C ASN A 203 4.53 14.12 12.07
N ARG A 204 5.13 13.28 12.92
CA ARG A 204 4.45 12.51 13.95
C ARG A 204 4.73 13.11 15.30
N THR A 205 3.72 13.18 16.14
CA THR A 205 3.90 13.48 17.56
C THR A 205 4.53 12.27 18.23
N ILE A 206 5.71 12.45 18.83
CA ILE A 206 6.35 11.47 19.70
C ILE A 206 6.30 11.97 21.15
N TYR A 207 6.23 11.03 22.09
CA TYR A 207 6.24 11.31 23.52
C TYR A 207 7.58 10.90 24.11
N GLN A 208 8.23 11.85 24.78
CA GLN A 208 9.52 11.67 25.44
C GLN A 208 9.35 11.73 26.95
N LEU A 209 10.00 10.83 27.67
CA LEU A 209 10.05 10.83 29.11
C LEU A 209 11.29 11.58 29.58
N GLU A 210 11.09 12.64 30.35
CA GLU A 210 12.15 13.52 30.86
C GLU A 210 12.07 13.64 32.38
N ILE A 211 13.22 13.83 33.03
CA ILE A 211 13.33 14.01 34.48
C ILE A 211 14.06 15.30 34.82
N ASN A 212 13.49 16.06 35.76
CA ASN A 212 14.11 17.22 36.37
C ASN A 212 14.68 16.81 37.73
N LEU A 213 16.01 16.74 37.84
CA LEU A 213 16.68 16.29 39.06
C LEU A 213 16.40 17.16 40.29
N GLN A 214 16.01 18.43 40.13
CA GLN A 214 15.71 19.32 41.27
C GLN A 214 14.37 19.00 41.95
N GLN A 215 13.50 18.30 41.24
CA GLN A 215 12.14 17.98 41.70
C GLN A 215 12.01 16.52 42.14
N VAL A 216 13.13 15.79 42.19
CA VAL A 216 13.20 14.36 42.49
C VAL A 216 13.98 14.17 43.78
N GLU A 217 13.32 13.68 44.82
CA GLU A 217 13.94 13.45 46.13
C GLU A 217 14.92 12.27 46.11
N ASN A 218 14.50 11.13 45.54
CA ASN A 218 15.32 9.92 45.45
C ASN A 218 15.36 9.36 44.02
N LEU A 219 16.41 9.73 43.30
CA LEU A 219 16.58 9.36 41.89
C LEU A 219 16.63 7.84 41.66
N ASN A 220 17.37 7.09 42.48
CA ASN A 220 17.53 5.65 42.30
C ASN A 220 16.20 4.92 42.50
N HIS A 221 15.41 5.34 43.50
CA HIS A 221 14.08 4.81 43.72
C HIS A 221 13.14 5.14 42.54
N THR A 222 13.11 6.40 42.09
CA THR A 222 12.29 6.84 40.96
C THR A 222 12.60 6.07 39.67
N ILE A 223 13.89 5.87 39.34
CA ILE A 223 14.29 5.13 38.14
C ILE A 223 13.91 3.64 38.22
N ASN A 224 14.06 3.01 39.39
CA ASN A 224 13.67 1.61 39.57
C ASN A 224 12.15 1.40 39.46
N GLU A 225 11.35 2.30 40.03
CA GLU A 225 9.90 2.25 39.86
C GLU A 225 9.49 2.51 38.41
N LEU A 226 10.10 3.49 37.73
CA LEU A 226 9.85 3.74 36.30
C LEU A 226 10.22 2.54 35.43
N LYS A 227 11.29 1.81 35.78
CA LYS A 227 11.70 0.58 35.09
C LYS A 227 10.61 -0.48 35.17
N SER A 228 9.97 -0.63 36.33
CA SER A 228 8.86 -1.55 36.54
C SER A 228 7.57 -1.11 35.82
N VAL A 229 7.21 0.18 35.93
CA VAL A 229 5.96 0.70 35.36
C VAL A 229 6.00 0.78 33.84
N LEU A 230 7.13 1.13 33.24
CA LEU A 230 7.26 1.38 31.80
C LEU A 230 8.03 0.30 31.04
N ASP A 231 8.42 -0.79 31.71
CA ASP A 231 9.19 -1.87 31.13
C ASP A 231 10.50 -1.36 30.48
N LEU A 232 11.22 -0.45 31.15
CA LEU A 232 12.43 0.17 30.59
C LEU A 232 13.57 -0.84 30.45
N ASN A 233 14.18 -0.86 29.28
CA ASN A 233 15.28 -1.76 28.94
C ASN A 233 16.59 -1.27 29.59
N GLU A 234 17.55 -2.17 29.81
CA GLU A 234 18.87 -1.78 30.34
C GLU A 234 19.59 -0.75 29.45
N SER A 235 19.38 -0.80 28.14
CA SER A 235 19.92 0.20 27.21
C SER A 235 19.37 1.60 27.44
N ASP A 236 18.10 1.73 27.85
CA ASP A 236 17.50 3.05 28.14
C ASP A 236 18.14 3.64 29.40
N ILE A 237 18.39 2.82 30.42
CA ILE A 237 19.03 3.24 31.66
C ILE A 237 20.49 3.64 31.42
N LEU A 238 21.24 2.86 30.64
CA LEU A 238 22.62 3.20 30.26
C LEU A 238 22.70 4.51 29.46
N SER A 239 21.73 4.74 28.57
CA SER A 239 21.59 6.01 27.84
C SER A 239 21.33 7.18 28.78
N PHE A 240 20.38 7.01 29.70
CA PHE A 240 20.03 8.01 30.70
C PHE A 240 21.22 8.40 31.58
N GLU A 241 21.96 7.43 32.13
CA GLU A 241 23.14 7.71 32.97
C GLU A 241 24.23 8.46 32.19
N LYS A 242 24.44 8.11 30.92
CA LYS A 242 25.40 8.79 30.05
C LYS A 242 25.00 10.24 29.74
N GLU A 243 23.71 10.51 29.55
CA GLU A 243 23.19 11.87 29.37
C GLU A 243 23.25 12.66 30.68
N ARG A 244 22.95 12.02 31.81
CA ARG A 244 23.05 12.60 33.15
C ARG A 244 24.46 13.09 33.49
N GLN A 245 25.49 12.30 33.16
CA GLN A 245 26.89 12.69 33.37
C GLN A 245 27.30 13.94 32.57
N LYS A 246 26.59 14.26 31.49
CA LYS A 246 26.87 15.40 30.60
C LYS A 246 25.96 16.59 30.82
N ALA A 247 24.85 16.41 31.54
CA ALA A 247 23.83 17.42 31.70
C ALA A 247 24.18 18.41 32.83
N ASN A 248 24.02 19.71 32.57
CA ASN A 248 24.05 20.72 33.63
C ASN A 248 22.81 20.58 34.53
N TYR A 249 22.97 20.89 35.83
CA TYR A 249 21.96 20.71 36.90
C TYR A 249 20.63 21.47 36.70
N LEU A 250 20.49 22.27 35.64
CA LEU A 250 19.33 23.10 35.30
C LEU A 250 18.47 22.52 34.16
N ASN A 251 18.90 21.42 33.52
CA ASN A 251 18.20 20.87 32.36
C ASN A 251 17.42 19.59 32.70
N ASN A 252 16.25 19.44 32.09
CA ASN A 252 15.57 18.15 32.03
C ASN A 252 16.45 17.14 31.29
N ILE A 253 16.58 15.94 31.85
CA ILE A 253 17.38 14.85 31.28
C ILE A 253 16.44 13.85 30.61
N LEU A 254 16.77 13.44 29.38
CA LEU A 254 16.00 12.46 28.63
C LEU A 254 16.20 11.06 29.23
N ILE A 255 15.12 10.43 29.69
CA ILE A 255 15.12 9.01 30.09
C ILE A 255 14.84 8.12 28.88
N LYS A 256 13.77 8.41 28.13
CA LYS A 256 13.37 7.63 26.96
C LYS A 256 12.89 8.52 25.83
N SER A 257 13.41 8.28 24.63
CA SER A 257 13.23 9.13 23.44
C SER A 257 11.91 8.92 22.69
N GLU A 258 11.27 7.76 22.80
CA GLU A 258 9.97 7.45 22.18
C GLU A 258 9.21 6.46 23.08
N LEU A 259 8.14 6.94 23.72
CA LEU A 259 7.18 6.09 24.44
C LEU A 259 6.17 5.50 23.45
N THR A 260 5.90 4.21 23.59
CA THR A 260 4.72 3.60 22.94
C THR A 260 3.43 4.14 23.54
N ASP A 261 2.31 4.06 22.83
CA ASP A 261 1.01 4.50 23.37
C ASP A 261 0.69 3.81 24.71
N ILE A 262 1.04 2.52 24.83
CA ILE A 262 0.90 1.75 26.08
C ILE A 262 1.77 2.35 27.19
N GLN A 263 3.04 2.63 26.93
CA GLN A 263 3.94 3.23 27.93
C GLN A 263 3.50 4.66 28.31
N TYR A 264 3.07 5.46 27.33
CA TYR A 264 2.51 6.78 27.58
C TYR A 264 1.29 6.71 28.49
N THR A 265 0.33 5.83 28.21
CA THR A 265 -0.86 5.63 29.05
C THR A 265 -0.48 5.12 30.44
N LYS A 266 0.41 4.12 30.54
CA LYS A 266 0.91 3.60 31.83
C LYS A 266 1.55 4.71 32.67
N PHE A 267 2.40 5.54 32.06
CA PHE A 267 3.01 6.67 32.76
C PHE A 267 1.96 7.70 33.17
N PHE A 268 1.06 8.09 32.26
CA PHE A 268 0.05 9.12 32.52
C PHE A 268 -0.84 8.75 33.70
N LEU A 269 -1.25 7.48 33.82
CA LEU A 269 -2.03 6.99 34.96
C LEU A 269 -1.24 6.99 36.27
N ASN A 270 0.09 6.85 36.22
CA ASN A 270 0.97 6.84 37.40
C ASN A 270 1.71 8.17 37.61
N GLN A 271 1.42 9.23 36.84
CA GLN A 271 2.22 10.46 36.84
C GLN A 271 2.30 11.11 38.22
N TYR A 272 1.25 11.00 39.02
CA TYR A 272 1.19 11.52 40.39
C TYR A 272 2.25 10.90 41.33
N ARG A 273 2.76 9.71 41.02
CA ARG A 273 3.79 9.00 41.80
C ARG A 273 5.21 9.48 41.50
N PHE A 274 5.41 10.21 40.40
CA PHE A 274 6.72 10.55 39.88
C PHE A 274 6.94 12.07 39.81
N PRO A 275 7.01 12.76 40.97
CA PRO A 275 7.32 14.19 40.99
C PRO A 275 8.68 14.44 40.32
N GLY A 276 8.74 15.48 39.49
CA GLY A 276 9.91 15.82 38.68
C GLY A 276 10.07 15.02 37.38
N VAL A 277 9.25 13.99 37.14
CA VAL A 277 9.22 13.26 35.86
C VAL A 277 8.05 13.78 35.03
N SER A 278 8.31 14.10 33.77
CA SER A 278 7.28 14.63 32.87
C SER A 278 7.38 14.02 31.49
N VAL A 279 6.23 13.90 30.82
CA VAL A 279 6.20 13.58 29.41
C VAL A 279 6.12 14.86 28.60
N LYS A 280 7.04 15.00 27.64
CA LYS A 280 7.03 16.07 26.64
C LYS A 280 6.65 15.50 25.29
N ASN A 281 5.84 16.25 24.55
CA ASN A 281 5.52 15.93 23.17
C ASN A 281 6.46 16.69 22.23
N TYR A 282 6.99 15.98 21.25
CA TYR A 282 7.82 16.56 20.21
C TYR A 282 7.24 16.20 18.84
N GLN A 283 7.32 17.12 17.89
CA GLN A 283 7.04 16.82 16.50
C GLN A 283 8.31 16.26 15.88
N ARG A 284 8.22 15.09 15.26
CA ARG A 284 9.36 14.43 14.61
C ARG A 284 9.00 14.02 13.19
N ARG A 285 9.94 14.22 12.27
CA ARG A 285 9.75 13.82 10.87
C ARG A 285 9.62 12.30 10.76
N TYR A 286 8.83 11.84 9.81
CA TYR A 286 8.65 10.43 9.51
C TYR A 286 8.39 10.24 8.01
N TYR A 287 9.04 9.24 7.43
CA TYR A 287 8.96 8.90 6.00
C TYR A 287 8.19 7.60 5.83
N PRO A 288 6.88 7.62 5.49
CA PRO A 288 6.03 6.43 5.44
C PRO A 288 6.48 5.36 4.45
N TYR A 289 7.16 5.76 3.39
CA TYR A 289 7.56 4.88 2.29
C TYR A 289 9.04 4.48 2.34
N GLY A 290 9.76 4.87 3.41
CA GLY A 290 11.12 4.42 3.69
C GLY A 290 12.06 4.45 2.47
N SER A 291 12.60 3.28 2.09
CA SER A 291 13.57 3.12 1.00
C SER A 291 13.02 3.32 -0.41
N GLU A 292 11.71 3.49 -0.58
CA GLU A 292 11.09 3.78 -1.87
C GLU A 292 11.32 5.25 -2.28
N ILE A 293 11.62 6.15 -1.33
CA ILE A 293 11.71 7.61 -1.55
C ILE A 293 13.01 8.24 -1.05
N ALA A 294 13.91 7.46 -0.43
CA ALA A 294 15.06 7.97 0.31
C ALA A 294 15.99 8.90 -0.48
N HIS A 295 16.33 8.57 -1.73
CA HIS A 295 17.25 9.39 -2.53
C HIS A 295 16.61 10.64 -3.14
N VAL A 296 15.28 10.64 -3.28
CA VAL A 296 14.52 11.78 -3.82
C VAL A 296 14.21 12.76 -2.70
N ILE A 297 13.55 12.27 -1.65
CA ILE A 297 13.09 13.09 -0.53
C ILE A 297 14.27 13.44 0.38
N GLY A 298 15.18 12.51 0.58
CA GLY A 298 16.25 12.65 1.56
C GLY A 298 15.75 12.42 2.98
N TYR A 299 16.47 12.99 3.94
CA TYR A 299 16.10 12.96 5.34
C TYR A 299 16.63 14.17 6.10
N ILE A 300 16.00 14.47 7.23
CA ILE A 300 16.52 15.38 8.26
C ILE A 300 17.30 14.60 9.31
N ALA A 301 18.33 15.21 9.87
CA ALA A 301 19.05 14.67 11.03
C ALA A 301 19.68 15.80 11.85
N LYS A 302 20.20 15.46 13.04
CA LYS A 302 20.85 16.42 13.94
C LYS A 302 21.95 17.24 13.24
N ILE A 303 22.00 18.53 13.56
CA ILE A 303 23.03 19.45 13.09
C ILE A 303 24.39 18.99 13.62
N ASN A 304 25.35 18.81 12.71
CA ASN A 304 26.73 18.51 13.09
C ASN A 304 27.54 19.80 13.29
N TYR A 305 28.75 19.67 13.85
CA TYR A 305 29.60 20.83 14.16
C TYR A 305 29.98 21.67 12.93
N ALA A 306 30.19 21.04 11.77
CA ALA A 306 30.53 21.74 10.54
C ALA A 306 29.36 22.58 10.00
N GLU A 307 28.14 22.04 10.07
CA GLU A 307 26.91 22.77 9.73
C GLU A 307 26.63 23.89 10.73
N PHE A 308 26.81 23.63 12.04
CA PHE A 308 26.69 24.65 13.07
C PHE A 308 27.63 25.84 12.80
N LYS A 309 28.89 25.58 12.45
CA LYS A 309 29.85 26.63 12.05
C LYS A 309 29.34 27.42 10.85
N LYS A 310 28.82 26.75 9.82
CA LYS A 310 28.24 27.41 8.63
C LYS A 310 27.03 28.27 8.97
N LEU A 311 26.10 27.76 9.78
CA LEU A 311 24.90 28.49 10.22
C LEU A 311 25.27 29.69 11.08
N LYS A 312 26.25 29.54 11.99
CA LYS A 312 26.76 30.63 12.83
C LYS A 312 27.41 31.72 11.98
N TYR A 313 28.24 31.35 11.02
CA TYR A 313 28.88 32.29 10.09
C TYR A 313 27.83 33.07 9.26
N LYS A 314 26.79 32.39 8.78
CA LYS A 314 25.68 33.00 8.03
C LYS A 314 24.67 33.77 8.90
N LYS A 315 24.84 33.79 10.22
CA LYS A 315 23.88 34.34 11.20
C LYS A 315 22.48 33.68 11.15
N GLU A 316 22.37 32.50 10.53
CA GLU A 316 21.13 31.70 10.40
C GLU A 316 20.96 30.76 11.60
N PHE A 317 21.97 30.59 12.46
CA PHE A 317 21.90 29.67 13.62
C PHE A 317 20.76 29.99 14.60
N LEU A 318 20.37 31.26 14.72
CA LEU A 318 19.26 31.68 15.58
C LEU A 318 17.94 31.01 15.17
N ASP A 319 17.76 30.70 13.88
CA ASP A 319 16.56 30.03 13.38
C ASP A 319 16.46 28.58 13.88
N TYR A 320 17.60 27.94 14.15
CA TYR A 320 17.72 26.53 14.56
C TYR A 320 17.93 26.35 16.08
N PHE A 321 17.79 27.41 16.87
CA PHE A 321 18.10 27.38 18.30
C PHE A 321 17.26 26.37 19.09
N LYS A 322 15.99 26.18 18.68
CA LYS A 322 15.04 25.23 19.29
C LYS A 322 14.90 23.92 18.49
N ASN A 323 15.18 23.94 17.19
CA ASN A 323 15.09 22.78 16.31
C ASN A 323 16.50 22.44 15.79
N GLN A 324 17.17 21.48 16.42
CA GLN A 324 18.55 21.10 16.10
C GLN A 324 18.64 20.09 14.95
N GLU A 325 17.63 20.03 14.09
CA GLU A 325 17.55 19.13 12.93
C GLU A 325 17.61 19.95 11.64
N ILE A 326 18.24 19.40 10.61
CA ILE A 326 18.37 20.03 9.29
C ILE A 326 18.34 18.96 8.19
N GLY A 327 17.78 19.28 7.03
CA GLY A 327 17.82 18.45 5.83
C GLY A 327 19.25 18.12 5.40
N LYS A 328 19.53 16.82 5.21
CA LYS A 328 20.88 16.31 4.90
C LYS A 328 21.12 15.99 3.44
N LEU A 329 20.07 15.57 2.75
CA LEU A 329 20.07 15.15 1.34
C LEU A 329 18.71 15.45 0.72
N GLY A 330 18.60 15.31 -0.60
CA GLY A 330 17.30 15.26 -1.26
C GLY A 330 16.56 16.60 -1.27
N ILE A 331 15.24 16.50 -1.46
CA ILE A 331 14.29 17.61 -1.35
C ILE A 331 14.32 18.28 0.02
N GLU A 332 14.48 17.51 1.10
CA GLU A 332 14.60 18.05 2.47
C GLU A 332 15.71 19.11 2.54
N LYS A 333 16.90 18.80 1.99
CA LYS A 333 18.03 19.73 2.00
C LYS A 333 17.93 20.83 0.95
N PHE A 334 17.47 20.53 -0.25
CA PHE A 334 17.40 21.52 -1.33
C PHE A 334 16.40 22.63 -0.98
N TYR A 335 15.25 22.27 -0.41
CA TYR A 335 14.20 23.22 -0.03
C TYR A 335 14.18 23.59 1.45
N GLU A 336 15.21 23.23 2.23
CA GLU A 336 15.32 23.48 3.68
C GLU A 336 14.83 24.88 4.08
N LYS A 337 15.33 25.94 3.43
CA LYS A 337 14.94 27.32 3.76
C LYS A 337 13.44 27.61 3.58
N LYS A 338 12.78 26.96 2.62
CA LYS A 338 11.34 27.11 2.38
C LYS A 338 10.51 26.25 3.34
N LEU A 339 11.09 25.15 3.84
CA LEU A 339 10.46 24.16 4.69
C LEU A 339 10.57 24.48 6.18
N HIS A 340 11.71 25.02 6.59
CA HIS A 340 12.06 25.35 7.96
C HIS A 340 11.24 26.55 8.49
N GLY A 341 10.67 27.42 7.65
CA GLY A 341 9.93 28.58 8.16
C GLY A 341 10.79 29.49 9.07
N GLN A 342 10.13 30.30 9.92
CA GLN A 342 10.81 31.21 10.85
C GLN A 342 10.29 30.97 12.28
N PRO A 343 11.18 30.77 13.28
CA PRO A 343 10.75 30.59 14.66
C PRO A 343 10.12 31.87 15.22
N GLY A 344 9.19 31.68 16.14
CA GLY A 344 8.61 32.77 16.94
C GLY A 344 9.43 32.97 18.21
N PHE A 345 9.08 33.98 19.00
CA PHE A 345 9.65 34.14 20.34
C PHE A 345 8.64 34.78 21.30
N LYS A 346 8.76 34.44 22.58
CA LYS A 346 8.04 35.11 23.66
C LYS A 346 9.03 35.84 24.55
N GLU A 347 8.76 37.10 24.82
CA GLU A 347 9.44 37.86 25.85
C GLU A 347 8.83 37.49 27.19
N VAL A 348 9.65 37.05 28.14
CA VAL A 348 9.22 36.67 29.49
C VAL A 348 10.02 37.43 30.54
N GLU A 349 9.36 37.73 31.65
CA GLU A 349 9.99 38.23 32.86
C GLU A 349 10.33 37.06 33.78
N ILE A 350 11.57 36.97 34.25
CA ILE A 350 12.04 35.92 35.15
C ILE A 350 12.46 36.52 36.51
N ASN A 351 12.25 35.77 37.60
CA ASN A 351 12.75 36.15 38.92
C ASN A 351 14.25 35.82 39.09
N SER A 352 14.85 36.20 40.23
CA SER A 352 16.25 35.95 40.57
C SER A 352 16.64 34.46 40.60
N ARG A 353 15.66 33.54 40.66
CA ARG A 353 15.83 32.08 40.59
C ARG A 353 15.58 31.49 39.19
N GLY A 354 15.36 32.32 38.17
CA GLY A 354 15.13 31.89 36.78
C GLY A 354 13.71 31.38 36.46
N LYS A 355 12.76 31.52 37.39
CA LYS A 355 11.36 31.11 37.17
C LYS A 355 10.62 32.19 36.37
N ILE A 356 9.89 31.76 35.34
CA ILE A 356 9.05 32.64 34.51
C ILE A 356 7.90 33.17 35.38
N ILE A 357 7.85 34.50 35.56
CA ILE A 357 6.77 35.19 36.29
C ILE A 357 5.59 35.44 35.35
N ARG A 358 5.85 36.07 34.19
CA ARG A 358 4.81 36.40 33.20
C ARG A 358 5.38 36.58 31.80
N GLN A 359 4.51 36.46 30.80
CA GLN A 359 4.81 36.77 29.41
C GLN A 359 4.55 38.25 29.14
N LEU A 360 5.54 38.97 28.60
CA LEU A 360 5.45 40.38 28.24
C LEU A 360 4.93 40.57 26.81
N ARG A 361 5.50 39.82 25.85
CA ARG A 361 5.15 39.90 24.42
C ARG A 361 5.24 38.53 23.76
N PHE A 362 4.47 38.34 22.69
CA PHE A 362 4.43 37.11 21.91
C PHE A 362 4.54 37.42 20.42
N PHE A 363 5.56 36.84 19.79
CA PHE A 363 5.81 36.92 18.36
C PHE A 363 5.56 35.53 17.77
N PRO A 364 4.45 35.30 17.05
CA PRO A 364 4.09 33.98 16.56
C PRO A 364 5.11 33.44 15.54
N PRO A 365 5.41 32.13 15.55
CA PRO A 365 6.23 31.50 14.52
C PRO A 365 5.53 31.55 13.15
N LYS A 366 6.31 31.65 12.07
CA LYS A 366 5.82 31.46 10.70
C LYS A 366 6.15 30.05 10.25
N SER A 367 5.12 29.27 9.95
CA SER A 367 5.30 27.91 9.43
C SER A 367 6.01 27.91 8.08
N GLY A 368 6.70 26.81 7.78
CA GLY A 368 7.20 26.54 6.43
C GLY A 368 6.08 26.41 5.39
N LYS A 369 6.46 26.27 4.12
CA LYS A 369 5.52 26.14 3.00
C LYS A 369 5.25 24.67 2.66
N ASN A 370 4.01 24.34 2.30
CA ASN A 370 3.68 23.00 1.78
C ASN A 370 4.24 22.85 0.36
N ILE A 371 4.89 21.72 0.09
CA ILE A 371 5.49 21.43 -1.21
C ILE A 371 4.77 20.23 -1.84
N THR A 372 4.35 20.40 -3.09
CA THR A 372 3.84 19.31 -3.93
C THR A 372 4.87 18.99 -5.01
N LEU A 373 5.22 17.71 -5.15
CA LEU A 373 6.20 17.24 -6.12
C LEU A 373 5.51 16.72 -7.40
N THR A 374 6.26 16.69 -8.51
CA THR A 374 5.87 16.08 -9.80
C THR A 374 5.90 14.55 -9.75
N LEU A 375 6.49 13.98 -8.70
CA LEU A 375 6.62 12.56 -8.42
C LEU A 375 5.25 11.86 -8.43
N ASP A 376 5.17 10.67 -9.04
CA ASP A 376 4.09 9.72 -8.86
C ASP A 376 4.59 8.56 -7.99
N LEU A 377 4.08 8.47 -6.76
CA LEU A 377 4.55 7.45 -5.82
C LEU A 377 4.25 6.03 -6.33
N ASN A 378 3.10 5.80 -6.97
CA ASN A 378 2.72 4.47 -7.42
C ASN A 378 3.64 3.99 -8.54
N LEU A 379 4.00 4.89 -9.46
CA LEU A 379 5.01 4.62 -10.46
C LEU A 379 6.35 4.30 -9.81
N GLN A 380 6.85 5.17 -8.92
CA GLN A 380 8.12 4.99 -8.23
C GLN A 380 8.24 3.62 -7.54
N ARG A 381 7.19 3.20 -6.83
CA ARG A 381 7.10 1.88 -6.17
C ARG A 381 7.10 0.72 -7.16
N TYR A 382 6.37 0.87 -8.27
CA TYR A 382 6.34 -0.11 -9.33
C TYR A 382 7.74 -0.30 -9.94
N ILE A 383 8.46 0.79 -10.25
CA ILE A 383 9.84 0.72 -10.75
C ILE A 383 10.75 0.06 -9.73
N LYS A 384 10.69 0.48 -8.46
CA LYS A 384 11.50 -0.08 -7.37
C LYS A 384 11.32 -1.59 -7.25
N LYS A 385 10.09 -2.08 -7.38
CA LYS A 385 9.78 -3.51 -7.37
C LYS A 385 10.34 -4.24 -8.59
N LEU A 386 10.35 -3.61 -9.77
CA LEU A 386 10.91 -4.22 -10.98
C LEU A 386 12.44 -4.42 -10.91
N ILE A 387 13.15 -3.51 -10.23
CA ILE A 387 14.62 -3.51 -10.17
C ILE A 387 15.18 -3.98 -8.82
N SER A 388 14.36 -4.56 -7.92
CA SER A 388 14.72 -4.77 -6.51
C SER A 388 16.01 -5.56 -6.29
N SER A 389 16.30 -6.52 -7.17
CA SER A 389 17.51 -7.38 -7.12
C SER A 389 18.73 -6.80 -7.86
N MET A 390 18.63 -5.61 -8.47
CA MET A 390 19.64 -5.09 -9.41
C MET A 390 20.19 -3.74 -8.98
N ARG A 391 21.50 -3.49 -9.15
CA ARG A 391 22.04 -2.13 -9.06
C ARG A 391 21.59 -1.32 -10.28
N ALA A 392 20.78 -0.30 -10.07
CA ALA A 392 20.08 0.35 -11.16
C ALA A 392 19.73 1.82 -10.86
N ALA A 393 19.60 2.59 -11.93
CA ALA A 393 19.12 3.96 -11.93
C ALA A 393 18.00 4.12 -12.97
N VAL A 394 16.87 4.68 -12.57
CA VAL A 394 15.73 4.93 -13.46
C VAL A 394 15.24 6.35 -13.28
N VAL A 395 15.10 7.04 -14.40
CA VAL A 395 14.48 8.36 -14.48
C VAL A 395 13.30 8.27 -15.42
N VAL A 396 12.15 8.73 -14.96
CA VAL A 396 10.96 8.91 -15.79
C VAL A 396 10.54 10.36 -15.67
N LEU A 397 10.45 11.05 -16.80
CA LEU A 397 10.06 12.46 -16.83
C LEU A 397 9.04 12.73 -17.93
N ASP A 398 8.28 13.80 -17.76
CA ASP A 398 7.42 14.36 -18.79
C ASP A 398 8.23 15.37 -19.62
N PRO A 399 8.46 15.12 -20.93
CA PRO A 399 9.27 16.01 -21.75
C PRO A 399 8.61 17.37 -21.99
N ARG A 400 7.31 17.53 -21.74
CA ARG A 400 6.57 18.76 -22.04
C ARG A 400 6.89 19.89 -21.09
N ASP A 401 7.24 19.58 -19.85
CA ASP A 401 7.60 20.56 -18.82
C ASP A 401 8.92 20.23 -18.10
N GLY A 402 9.39 18.98 -18.13
CA GLY A 402 10.58 18.53 -17.39
C GLY A 402 10.27 17.96 -16.01
N GLY A 403 8.99 17.75 -15.67
CA GLY A 403 8.57 17.17 -14.40
C GLY A 403 9.03 15.72 -14.25
N ILE A 404 9.75 15.43 -13.17
CA ILE A 404 10.25 14.08 -12.87
C ILE A 404 9.15 13.27 -12.20
N LEU A 405 8.62 12.29 -12.93
CA LEU A 405 7.54 11.41 -12.48
C LEU A 405 8.06 10.29 -11.56
N ALA A 406 9.28 9.80 -11.80
CA ALA A 406 9.95 8.86 -10.92
C ALA A 406 11.47 9.01 -11.01
N LEU A 407 12.13 8.93 -9.85
CA LEU A 407 13.59 8.98 -9.73
C LEU A 407 14.01 7.87 -8.76
N VAL A 408 14.47 6.75 -9.31
CA VAL A 408 14.72 5.53 -8.53
C VAL A 408 16.18 5.13 -8.63
N SER A 409 16.84 5.05 -7.48
CA SER A 409 18.19 4.48 -7.30
C SER A 409 18.08 3.18 -6.49
N ASN A 410 18.69 2.10 -6.98
CA ASN A 410 18.73 0.80 -6.30
C ASN A 410 20.18 0.28 -6.18
N PRO A 411 20.57 -0.32 -5.03
CA PRO A 411 19.81 -0.43 -3.78
C PRO A 411 19.58 0.92 -3.10
N SER A 412 18.60 0.96 -2.19
CA SER A 412 18.30 2.14 -1.35
C SER A 412 18.33 1.76 0.13
N TYR A 413 18.01 2.70 1.01
CA TYR A 413 18.09 2.57 2.46
C TYR A 413 16.88 3.24 3.11
N ASP A 414 16.57 2.88 4.34
CA ASP A 414 15.47 3.54 5.09
C ASP A 414 15.95 4.89 5.66
N PRO A 415 15.39 6.03 5.26
CA PRO A 415 15.74 7.35 5.79
C PRO A 415 15.38 7.52 7.27
N ASN A 416 14.41 6.76 7.80
CA ASN A 416 13.97 6.91 9.20
C ASN A 416 15.06 6.58 10.22
N ILE A 417 16.07 5.78 9.84
CA ILE A 417 17.17 5.38 10.74
C ILE A 417 18.10 6.55 11.11
N PHE A 418 18.06 7.67 10.38
CA PHE A 418 18.94 8.82 10.59
C PHE A 418 18.36 9.88 11.52
N ILE A 419 17.05 9.91 11.68
CA ILE A 419 16.33 10.94 12.43
C ILE A 419 16.79 10.95 13.90
N ASN A 420 16.95 9.77 14.50
CA ASN A 420 17.30 9.61 15.91
C ASN A 420 18.81 9.50 16.14
N GLY A 421 19.62 9.64 15.08
CA GLY A 421 21.01 9.25 15.07
C GLY A 421 21.15 7.74 14.81
N ILE A 422 21.85 7.41 13.73
CA ILE A 422 22.13 6.03 13.35
C ILE A 422 23.23 5.45 14.25
N SER A 423 23.08 4.19 14.68
CA SER A 423 24.15 3.52 15.43
C SER A 423 25.37 3.28 14.53
N ASN A 424 26.58 3.38 15.09
CA ASN A 424 27.80 3.20 14.33
C ASN A 424 27.83 1.86 13.58
N LYS A 425 27.35 0.77 14.21
CA LYS A 425 27.22 -0.55 13.58
C LYS A 425 26.32 -0.55 12.33
N LYS A 426 25.14 0.10 12.40
CA LYS A 426 24.21 0.19 11.26
C LYS A 426 24.78 1.09 10.17
N TYR A 427 25.42 2.20 10.55
CA TYR A 427 26.05 3.12 9.60
C TYR A 427 27.19 2.45 8.85
N LEU A 428 28.13 1.81 9.55
CA LEU A 428 29.24 1.07 8.94
C LEU A 428 28.76 -0.08 8.05
N LYS A 429 27.65 -0.74 8.38
CA LYS A 429 27.04 -1.76 7.51
C LYS A 429 26.62 -1.19 6.15
N LEU A 430 26.02 0.01 6.13
CA LEU A 430 25.57 0.67 4.90
C LEU A 430 26.74 1.29 4.13
N THR A 431 27.73 1.86 4.83
CA THR A 431 28.92 2.47 4.23
C THR A 431 29.85 1.43 3.59
N HIS A 432 30.01 0.25 4.22
CA HIS A 432 30.82 -0.85 3.69
C HIS A 432 30.05 -1.83 2.80
N ASP A 433 28.78 -1.55 2.51
CA ASP A 433 28.02 -2.37 1.57
C ASP A 433 28.63 -2.25 0.17
N VAL A 434 28.97 -3.39 -0.42
CA VAL A 434 29.57 -3.50 -1.76
C VAL A 434 28.67 -2.86 -2.82
N ASN A 435 27.35 -2.88 -2.61
CA ASN A 435 26.37 -2.30 -3.51
C ASN A 435 26.13 -0.79 -3.31
N ARG A 436 26.82 -0.15 -2.36
CA ARG A 436 26.84 1.31 -2.15
C ARG A 436 25.44 1.95 -2.18
N PRO A 437 24.55 1.64 -1.22
CA PRO A 437 23.17 2.13 -1.20
C PRO A 437 23.05 3.64 -0.98
N PHE A 438 24.05 4.31 -0.41
CA PHE A 438 24.02 5.78 -0.21
C PHE A 438 24.16 6.59 -1.50
N ILE A 439 24.69 6.01 -2.57
CA ILE A 439 24.86 6.72 -3.84
C ILE A 439 23.49 6.90 -4.50
N ASN A 440 23.13 8.15 -4.79
CA ASN A 440 22.03 8.43 -5.71
C ASN A 440 22.53 8.20 -7.15
N ARG A 441 22.32 6.99 -7.67
CA ARG A 441 22.84 6.61 -9.00
C ARG A 441 22.26 7.44 -10.14
N VAL A 442 21.08 8.02 -9.95
CA VAL A 442 20.47 8.89 -10.97
C VAL A 442 21.26 10.19 -11.17
N THR A 443 21.68 10.83 -10.07
CA THR A 443 22.29 12.17 -10.11
C THR A 443 23.80 12.13 -9.89
N GLN A 444 24.33 11.07 -9.30
CA GLN A 444 25.76 10.91 -8.94
C GLN A 444 26.42 9.71 -9.63
N GLY A 445 25.63 8.78 -10.18
CA GLY A 445 26.19 7.63 -10.90
C GLY A 445 26.80 8.10 -12.21
N MET A 446 28.13 8.03 -12.30
CA MET A 446 28.89 8.41 -13.49
C MET A 446 29.17 7.17 -14.34
N TYR A 447 28.53 7.09 -15.50
CA TYR A 447 28.66 5.96 -16.41
C TYR A 447 29.07 6.47 -17.80
N PRO A 448 29.84 5.71 -18.60
CA PRO A 448 29.94 6.00 -20.02
C PRO A 448 28.53 5.97 -20.63
N PRO A 449 28.06 7.04 -21.29
CA PRO A 449 26.71 7.05 -21.85
C PRO A 449 26.58 6.11 -23.07
N ALA A 450 27.70 5.65 -23.62
CA ALA A 450 27.78 4.69 -24.72
C ALA A 450 26.89 5.11 -25.90
N SER A 451 26.38 4.14 -26.67
CA SER A 451 25.56 4.37 -27.86
C SER A 451 24.26 5.17 -27.64
N THR A 452 23.88 5.51 -26.40
CA THR A 452 22.72 6.39 -26.14
C THR A 452 22.93 7.82 -26.63
N ILE A 453 24.18 8.24 -26.87
CA ILE A 453 24.55 9.58 -27.35
C ILE A 453 24.42 9.77 -28.86
N LYS A 454 24.38 8.67 -29.62
CA LYS A 454 24.39 8.65 -31.09
C LYS A 454 23.35 9.60 -31.71
N PRO A 455 22.08 9.65 -31.24
CA PRO A 455 21.11 10.63 -31.72
C PRO A 455 21.60 12.08 -31.67
N TYR A 456 22.22 12.49 -30.55
CA TYR A 456 22.65 13.86 -30.34
C TYR A 456 23.91 14.19 -31.16
N VAL A 457 24.81 13.22 -31.35
CA VAL A 457 25.99 13.38 -32.21
C VAL A 457 25.58 13.63 -33.66
N ILE A 458 24.59 12.91 -34.19
CA ILE A 458 24.07 13.13 -35.55
C ILE A 458 23.49 14.54 -35.69
N ILE A 459 22.63 14.96 -34.77
CA ILE A 459 22.04 16.31 -34.81
C ILE A 459 23.13 17.38 -34.79
N SER A 460 24.15 17.17 -33.95
CA SER A 460 25.27 18.09 -33.83
C SER A 460 26.08 18.14 -35.13
N ALA A 461 26.36 17.00 -35.74
CA ALA A 461 27.11 16.90 -36.99
C ALA A 461 26.36 17.51 -38.19
N LEU A 462 25.02 17.37 -38.24
CA LEU A 462 24.19 17.98 -39.26
C LEU A 462 24.15 19.51 -39.11
N HIS A 463 23.93 20.02 -37.90
CA HIS A 463 23.93 21.48 -37.67
C HIS A 463 25.30 22.12 -37.79
N SER A 464 26.39 21.40 -37.50
CA SER A 464 27.76 21.90 -37.69
C SER A 464 28.24 21.81 -39.12
N GLY A 465 27.45 21.24 -40.04
CA GLY A 465 27.84 20.98 -41.43
C GLY A 465 28.94 19.92 -41.59
N SER A 466 29.19 19.11 -40.56
CA SER A 466 30.23 18.06 -40.59
C SER A 466 29.81 16.83 -41.39
N ILE A 467 28.50 16.62 -41.56
CA ILE A 467 27.89 15.67 -42.50
C ILE A 467 26.62 16.30 -43.09
N SER A 468 26.17 15.80 -44.24
CA SER A 468 24.87 16.15 -44.84
C SER A 468 23.83 15.05 -44.58
N THR A 469 22.55 15.33 -44.85
CA THR A 469 21.47 14.34 -44.71
C THR A 469 21.63 13.12 -45.63
N ASN A 470 22.38 13.26 -46.73
CA ASN A 470 22.63 12.21 -47.72
C ASN A 470 23.95 11.47 -47.46
N PHE A 471 24.62 11.74 -46.34
CA PHE A 471 25.89 11.10 -46.01
C PHE A 471 25.71 9.58 -45.84
N PHE A 472 26.56 8.81 -46.53
CA PHE A 472 26.61 7.36 -46.46
C PHE A 472 28.05 6.86 -46.38
N LEU A 473 28.25 5.68 -45.80
CA LEU A 473 29.55 4.99 -45.79
C LEU A 473 29.35 3.48 -45.82
N PHE A 474 30.35 2.77 -46.35
CA PHE A 474 30.41 1.32 -46.26
C PHE A 474 31.15 0.92 -44.98
N ASP A 475 30.52 0.08 -44.17
CA ASP A 475 31.09 -0.43 -42.93
C ASP A 475 31.51 -1.91 -43.08
N PRO A 476 32.83 -2.20 -43.04
CA PRO A 476 33.38 -3.55 -43.09
C PRO A 476 33.48 -4.23 -41.71
N GLY A 477 32.96 -3.62 -40.64
CA GLY A 477 33.05 -4.11 -39.26
C GLY A 477 34.17 -3.44 -38.44
N TRP A 478 34.85 -2.47 -39.04
CA TRP A 478 35.92 -1.70 -38.42
C TRP A 478 36.17 -0.40 -39.17
N TRP A 479 36.86 0.53 -38.50
CA TRP A 479 37.30 1.82 -39.04
C TRP A 479 38.77 2.05 -38.70
N LYS A 480 39.60 2.38 -39.70
CA LYS A 480 41.02 2.68 -39.51
C LYS A 480 41.22 4.20 -39.44
N LEU A 481 41.94 4.66 -38.41
CA LEU A 481 42.27 6.07 -38.26
C LEU A 481 43.18 6.53 -39.41
N PRO A 482 42.81 7.57 -40.20
CA PRO A 482 43.63 8.05 -41.29
C PRO A 482 45.05 8.41 -40.83
N GLY A 483 46.07 7.91 -41.53
CA GLY A 483 47.48 8.12 -41.18
C GLY A 483 47.97 7.31 -39.96
N SER A 484 47.25 6.28 -39.52
CA SER A 484 47.62 5.43 -38.38
C SER A 484 47.25 3.96 -38.62
N GLU A 485 47.99 3.03 -38.03
CA GLU A 485 47.65 1.60 -37.99
C GLU A 485 46.54 1.25 -36.99
N LYS A 486 46.03 2.24 -36.24
CA LYS A 486 45.02 1.99 -35.21
C LYS A 486 43.64 1.72 -35.81
N ILE A 487 43.09 0.55 -35.47
CA ILE A 487 41.77 0.07 -35.90
C ILE A 487 40.77 0.16 -34.74
N TYR A 488 39.59 0.71 -35.02
CA TYR A 488 38.45 0.77 -34.13
C TYR A 488 37.39 -0.20 -34.65
N ARG A 489 36.96 -1.16 -33.82
CA ARG A 489 36.03 -2.21 -34.25
C ARG A 489 34.58 -1.79 -34.06
N ASP A 490 33.72 -2.29 -34.93
CA ASP A 490 32.28 -2.28 -34.74
C ASP A 490 31.87 -3.46 -33.85
N TRP A 491 30.74 -3.34 -33.16
CA TRP A 491 30.15 -4.45 -32.42
C TRP A 491 29.71 -5.59 -33.35
N LYS A 492 29.42 -5.30 -34.63
CA LYS A 492 29.14 -6.30 -35.65
C LYS A 492 30.41 -6.68 -36.42
N LYS A 493 30.88 -7.90 -36.20
CA LYS A 493 32.16 -8.43 -36.71
C LYS A 493 32.41 -8.18 -38.22
N TRP A 494 31.38 -8.34 -39.05
CA TRP A 494 31.46 -8.21 -40.52
C TRP A 494 30.84 -6.90 -41.03
N GLY A 495 30.55 -5.99 -40.11
CA GLY A 495 29.96 -4.71 -40.42
C GLY A 495 28.50 -4.76 -40.82
N HIS A 496 27.99 -3.57 -41.11
CA HIS A 496 26.60 -3.30 -41.45
C HIS A 496 26.39 -3.05 -42.95
N GLY A 497 27.46 -3.14 -43.76
CA GLY A 497 27.44 -2.82 -45.19
C GLY A 497 27.24 -1.32 -45.41
N TYR A 498 26.45 -0.92 -46.41
CA TYR A 498 26.13 0.49 -46.60
C TYR A 498 25.25 1.03 -45.47
N LEU A 499 25.71 2.13 -44.86
CA LEU A 499 25.09 2.83 -43.75
C LEU A 499 24.76 4.27 -44.15
N ASN A 500 23.49 4.64 -44.03
CA ASN A 500 23.06 6.04 -43.94
C ASN A 500 22.76 6.40 -42.47
N ILE A 501 22.41 7.66 -42.20
CA ILE A 501 22.12 8.14 -40.84
C ILE A 501 21.07 7.28 -40.12
N THR A 502 19.96 6.96 -40.80
CA THR A 502 18.84 6.22 -40.22
C THR A 502 19.25 4.80 -39.85
N LYS A 503 19.87 4.06 -40.77
CA LYS A 503 20.34 2.69 -40.54
C LYS A 503 21.45 2.63 -39.49
N ALA A 504 22.34 3.63 -39.47
CA ALA A 504 23.39 3.73 -38.45
C ALA A 504 22.81 3.89 -37.03
N LEU A 505 21.70 4.63 -36.88
CA LEU A 505 21.00 4.75 -35.60
C LEU A 505 20.24 3.46 -35.23
N GLU A 506 19.51 2.87 -36.18
CA GLU A 506 18.72 1.63 -36.04
C GLU A 506 19.55 0.45 -35.55
N GLU A 507 20.64 0.18 -36.25
CA GLU A 507 21.54 -0.93 -35.99
C GLU A 507 22.65 -0.52 -35.02
N SER A 508 22.65 0.73 -34.55
CA SER A 508 23.65 1.24 -33.62
C SER A 508 25.08 1.00 -34.09
N ALA A 509 25.35 1.15 -35.39
CA ALA A 509 26.69 0.95 -35.97
C ALA A 509 27.69 1.90 -35.32
N ASP A 510 28.88 1.43 -34.96
CA ASP A 510 29.95 2.25 -34.38
C ASP A 510 30.82 2.88 -35.47
N THR A 511 31.11 2.15 -36.56
CA THR A 511 31.92 2.64 -37.70
C THR A 511 31.42 3.98 -38.24
N PHE A 512 30.11 4.14 -38.35
CA PHE A 512 29.52 5.40 -38.80
C PHE A 512 29.86 6.57 -37.87
N PHE A 513 29.81 6.34 -36.56
CA PHE A 513 30.05 7.36 -35.56
C PHE A 513 31.53 7.64 -35.32
N TYR A 514 32.41 6.67 -35.58
CA TYR A 514 33.85 6.91 -35.66
C TYR A 514 34.18 7.93 -36.75
N GLN A 515 33.62 7.75 -37.96
CA GLN A 515 33.81 8.68 -39.07
C GLN A 515 33.21 10.07 -38.76
N VAL A 516 32.00 10.12 -38.18
CA VAL A 516 31.37 11.39 -37.79
C VAL A 516 32.22 12.13 -36.75
N ALA A 517 32.72 11.43 -35.73
CA ALA A 517 33.56 12.02 -34.69
C ALA A 517 34.89 12.53 -35.25
N TYR A 518 35.48 11.80 -36.20
CA TYR A 518 36.66 12.25 -36.94
C TYR A 518 36.38 13.55 -37.72
N ASN A 519 35.28 13.59 -38.48
CA ASN A 519 34.89 14.77 -39.27
C ASN A 519 34.57 16.00 -38.41
N MET A 520 33.98 15.80 -37.24
CA MET A 520 33.67 16.89 -36.31
C MET A 520 34.92 17.41 -35.59
N GLY A 521 35.81 16.51 -35.20
CA GLY A 521 36.87 16.79 -34.22
C GLY A 521 36.32 17.01 -32.81
N ILE A 522 37.20 16.88 -31.80
CA ILE A 522 36.79 16.96 -30.39
C ILE A 522 36.22 18.32 -30.00
N ASP A 523 36.70 19.41 -30.58
CA ASP A 523 36.31 20.76 -30.15
C ASP A 523 34.83 21.01 -30.47
N LYS A 524 34.42 20.79 -31.73
CA LYS A 524 33.00 20.87 -32.12
C LYS A 524 32.15 19.84 -31.40
N LEU A 525 32.62 18.59 -31.31
CA LEU A 525 31.87 17.52 -30.65
C LEU A 525 31.59 17.85 -29.18
N SER A 526 32.62 18.27 -28.42
CA SER A 526 32.49 18.63 -27.01
C SER A 526 31.67 19.89 -26.79
N GLU A 527 31.81 20.91 -27.64
CA GLU A 527 30.99 22.12 -27.59
C GLU A 527 29.49 21.78 -27.73
N TRP A 528 29.15 20.99 -28.74
CA TRP A 528 27.76 20.60 -28.98
C TRP A 528 27.20 19.70 -27.88
N MET A 529 27.96 18.72 -27.40
CA MET A 529 27.50 17.84 -26.33
C MET A 529 27.31 18.60 -25.01
N LYS A 530 28.12 19.63 -24.73
CA LYS A 530 27.89 20.56 -23.60
C LYS A 530 26.56 21.30 -23.74
N LYS A 531 26.15 21.72 -24.94
CA LYS A 531 24.83 22.36 -25.17
C LYS A 531 23.69 21.42 -24.77
N PHE A 532 23.80 20.12 -25.07
CA PHE A 532 22.84 19.10 -24.63
C PHE A 532 22.87 18.80 -23.11
N GLY A 533 23.80 19.40 -22.36
CA GLY A 533 23.92 19.29 -20.91
C GLY A 533 24.97 18.29 -20.41
N TYR A 534 25.71 17.62 -21.31
CA TYR A 534 26.77 16.72 -20.90
C TYR A 534 27.97 17.46 -20.33
N GLY A 535 28.52 16.97 -19.22
CA GLY A 535 29.63 17.65 -18.53
C GLY A 535 29.21 18.91 -17.78
N GLN A 536 27.90 19.17 -17.62
CA GLN A 536 27.33 20.35 -16.94
C GLN A 536 26.29 19.91 -15.90
N SER A 537 26.03 20.75 -14.90
CA SER A 537 24.88 20.54 -14.01
C SER A 537 23.57 20.60 -14.79
N THR A 538 22.64 19.69 -14.50
CA THR A 538 21.34 19.65 -15.17
C THR A 538 20.41 20.76 -14.70
N GLY A 539 20.64 21.27 -13.48
CA GLY A 539 19.78 22.25 -12.82
C GLY A 539 18.61 21.63 -12.06
N ILE A 540 18.64 20.31 -11.84
CA ILE A 540 17.68 19.61 -10.97
C ILE A 540 17.67 20.23 -9.57
N ASP A 541 16.52 20.19 -8.94
CA ASP A 541 16.26 20.64 -7.57
C ASP A 541 16.77 19.64 -6.50
N LEU A 542 17.99 19.15 -6.69
CA LEU A 542 18.74 18.31 -5.76
C LEU A 542 20.19 18.82 -5.69
N LEU A 543 20.79 18.87 -4.50
CA LEU A 543 22.18 19.30 -4.35
C LEU A 543 23.19 18.18 -4.60
N GLU A 544 22.76 16.93 -4.53
CA GLU A 544 23.58 15.74 -4.73
C GLU A 544 23.73 15.42 -6.22
N GLU A 545 24.39 16.28 -6.98
CA GLU A 545 24.59 16.13 -8.42
C GLU A 545 26.08 16.05 -8.79
N SER A 546 26.43 15.11 -9.67
CA SER A 546 27.73 15.06 -10.33
C SER A 546 27.60 15.59 -11.76
N THR A 547 28.58 16.38 -12.19
CA THR A 547 28.56 17.00 -13.53
C THR A 547 28.99 16.05 -14.65
N GLY A 548 29.41 14.82 -14.35
CA GLY A 548 30.03 13.94 -15.35
C GLY A 548 31.32 14.55 -15.92
N ILE A 549 31.79 13.99 -17.04
CA ILE A 549 32.95 14.48 -17.79
C ILE A 549 32.57 14.50 -19.27
N MET A 550 32.46 15.69 -19.86
CA MET A 550 32.51 15.84 -21.32
C MET A 550 33.95 16.20 -21.71
N PRO A 551 34.75 15.25 -22.22
CA PRO A 551 36.17 15.46 -22.41
C PRO A 551 36.44 16.46 -23.54
N ASN A 552 37.46 17.28 -23.37
CA ASN A 552 38.01 18.18 -24.37
C ASN A 552 39.52 18.35 -24.17
N ARG A 553 40.17 19.13 -25.04
CA ARG A 553 41.63 19.33 -25.00
C ARG A 553 42.10 19.91 -23.67
N GLU A 554 41.44 20.96 -23.17
CA GLU A 554 41.83 21.59 -21.90
C GLU A 554 41.69 20.63 -20.73
N TRP A 555 40.60 19.84 -20.69
CA TRP A 555 40.36 18.86 -19.64
C TRP A 555 41.47 17.80 -19.61
N LYS A 556 41.86 17.26 -20.77
CA LYS A 556 42.90 16.21 -20.83
C LYS A 556 44.26 16.75 -20.39
N ILE A 557 44.64 17.95 -20.82
CA ILE A 557 45.87 18.62 -20.37
C ILE A 557 45.83 18.88 -18.86
N LYS A 558 44.70 19.36 -18.34
CA LYS A 558 44.56 19.72 -16.92
C LYS A 558 44.65 18.50 -16.00
N TYR A 559 43.93 17.42 -16.32
CA TYR A 559 43.75 16.27 -15.43
C TYR A 559 44.61 15.05 -15.78
N ILE A 560 44.85 14.77 -17.06
CA ILE A 560 45.64 13.61 -17.53
C ILE A 560 47.09 14.00 -17.84
N LYS A 561 47.40 15.31 -17.93
CA LYS A 561 48.75 15.84 -18.23
C LYS A 561 49.30 15.37 -19.59
N GLN A 562 48.41 15.16 -20.56
CA GLN A 562 48.77 14.76 -21.93
C GLN A 562 48.01 15.61 -22.96
N PRO A 563 48.59 15.86 -24.14
CA PRO A 563 47.86 16.50 -25.24
C PRO A 563 46.74 15.58 -25.75
N TRP A 564 45.79 16.19 -26.47
CA TRP A 564 44.71 15.45 -27.13
C TRP A 564 45.21 14.80 -28.42
N TYR A 565 45.09 13.48 -28.52
CA TYR A 565 45.39 12.75 -29.75
C TYR A 565 44.11 12.52 -30.54
N GLN A 566 44.19 12.51 -31.88
CA GLN A 566 42.99 12.29 -32.71
C GLN A 566 42.27 10.97 -32.36
N GLY A 567 43.02 9.93 -31.99
CA GLY A 567 42.46 8.65 -31.55
C GLY A 567 41.59 8.73 -30.29
N ASP A 568 41.75 9.75 -29.44
CA ASP A 568 40.89 9.96 -28.27
C ASP A 568 39.47 10.39 -28.69
N THR A 569 39.36 11.17 -29.78
CA THR A 569 38.08 11.65 -30.32
C THR A 569 37.18 10.51 -30.78
N ILE A 570 37.78 9.46 -31.33
CA ILE A 570 37.05 8.35 -31.96
C ILE A 570 36.19 7.60 -30.94
N SER A 571 36.74 7.30 -29.76
CA SER A 571 35.98 6.65 -28.67
C SER A 571 34.88 7.55 -28.10
N VAL A 572 35.08 8.87 -28.09
CA VAL A 572 34.05 9.85 -27.66
C VAL A 572 32.87 9.82 -28.63
N GLY A 573 33.09 9.57 -29.92
CA GLY A 573 32.05 9.45 -30.95
C GLY A 573 30.95 8.43 -30.67
N ILE A 574 31.25 7.41 -29.86
CA ILE A 574 30.31 6.35 -29.44
C ILE A 574 29.99 6.42 -27.93
N GLY A 575 30.33 7.52 -27.26
CA GLY A 575 30.03 7.72 -25.84
C GLY A 575 30.92 6.93 -24.89
N GLN A 576 32.14 6.60 -25.31
CA GLN A 576 33.14 5.85 -24.55
C GLN A 576 34.44 6.68 -24.34
N GLY A 577 35.50 6.03 -23.87
CA GLY A 577 36.77 6.67 -23.56
C GLY A 577 36.69 7.49 -22.26
N TYR A 578 37.07 8.76 -22.31
CA TYR A 578 37.04 9.65 -21.14
C TYR A 578 35.65 10.18 -20.78
N TRP A 579 34.63 9.91 -21.60
CA TRP A 579 33.30 10.47 -21.40
C TRP A 579 32.53 9.69 -20.31
N THR A 580 32.05 10.42 -19.31
CA THR A 580 31.07 9.93 -18.33
C THR A 580 29.90 10.89 -18.20
N ALA A 581 28.70 10.35 -17.98
CA ALA A 581 27.47 11.11 -17.80
C ALA A 581 26.60 10.47 -16.71
N THR A 582 25.70 11.27 -16.14
CA THR A 582 24.69 10.78 -15.19
C THR A 582 23.38 10.44 -15.90
N PRO A 583 22.57 9.50 -15.37
CA PRO A 583 21.24 9.22 -15.90
C PRO A 583 20.36 10.48 -16.08
N ILE A 584 20.46 11.45 -15.16
CA ILE A 584 19.71 12.70 -15.28
C ILE A 584 20.20 13.59 -16.43
N GLN A 585 21.52 13.61 -16.74
CA GLN A 585 22.05 14.28 -17.92
C GLN A 585 21.55 13.64 -19.22
N ILE A 586 21.56 12.30 -19.28
CA ILE A 586 21.02 11.55 -20.42
C ILE A 586 19.53 11.87 -20.60
N SER A 587 18.79 12.01 -19.50
CA SER A 587 17.35 12.35 -19.51
C SER A 587 17.11 13.78 -20.03
N LYS A 588 17.95 14.75 -19.64
CA LYS A 588 17.92 16.13 -20.13
C LYS A 588 18.22 16.22 -21.64
N ALA A 589 19.22 15.47 -22.12
CA ALA A 589 19.53 15.39 -23.54
C ALA A 589 18.37 14.77 -24.34
N LEU A 590 17.78 13.67 -23.84
CA LEU A 590 16.63 13.00 -24.45
C LEU A 590 15.41 13.93 -24.56
N MET A 591 15.09 14.64 -23.48
CA MET A 591 14.01 15.63 -23.48
C MET A 591 14.25 16.77 -24.47
N THR A 592 15.49 17.23 -24.57
CA THR A 592 15.88 18.28 -25.52
C THR A 592 15.71 17.81 -26.98
N LEU A 593 16.08 16.55 -27.27
CA LEU A 593 15.83 15.92 -28.58
C LEU A 593 14.33 15.82 -28.90
N VAL A 594 13.53 15.35 -27.93
CA VAL A 594 12.07 15.22 -28.08
C VAL A 594 11.41 16.57 -28.39
N ASN A 595 11.92 17.65 -27.80
CA ASN A 595 11.43 19.01 -28.00
C ASN A 595 12.17 19.79 -29.11
N ASN A 596 12.77 19.10 -30.09
CA ASN A 596 13.43 19.71 -31.25
C ASN A 596 14.46 20.81 -30.86
N GLY A 597 15.26 20.55 -29.82
CA GLY A 597 16.32 21.43 -29.36
C GLY A 597 15.93 22.39 -28.24
N LEU A 598 14.65 22.47 -27.85
CA LEU A 598 14.22 23.29 -26.71
C LEU A 598 14.66 22.66 -25.39
N VAL A 599 15.55 23.33 -24.66
CA VAL A 599 16.11 22.84 -23.41
C VAL A 599 15.17 23.15 -22.24
N ARG A 600 14.68 22.08 -21.61
CA ARG A 600 13.96 22.12 -20.34
C ARG A 600 14.83 21.59 -19.22
N THR A 601 14.68 22.15 -18.03
CA THR A 601 15.43 21.69 -16.86
C THR A 601 14.57 20.67 -16.08
N PRO A 602 15.10 19.45 -15.82
CA PRO A 602 14.39 18.46 -15.01
C PRO A 602 14.12 18.96 -13.59
N HIS A 603 12.92 18.74 -13.06
CA HIS A 603 12.56 19.24 -11.73
C HIS A 603 11.54 18.34 -11.01
N LEU A 604 11.63 18.31 -9.67
CA LEU A 604 10.72 17.60 -8.77
C LEU A 604 9.62 18.52 -8.22
N LEU A 605 9.86 19.83 -8.08
CA LEU A 605 8.88 20.77 -7.53
C LEU A 605 7.77 21.08 -8.54
N SER A 606 6.52 20.72 -8.21
CA SER A 606 5.37 21.10 -9.02
C SER A 606 4.86 22.50 -8.62
N PHE A 607 4.39 22.66 -7.39
CA PHE A 607 3.93 23.95 -6.87
C PHE A 607 4.09 24.06 -5.36
N ILE A 608 4.09 25.29 -4.87
CA ILE A 608 4.13 25.63 -3.44
C ILE A 608 2.79 26.25 -3.05
N GLN A 609 2.19 25.77 -1.97
CA GLN A 609 0.93 26.32 -1.47
C GLN A 609 1.22 27.48 -0.50
N GLU A 610 0.72 28.68 -0.82
CA GLU A 610 0.83 29.88 0.02
C GLU A 610 -0.56 30.49 0.27
N ASN A 611 -0.97 30.62 1.54
CA ASN A 611 -2.15 31.38 1.97
C ASN A 611 -3.42 31.17 1.10
N ASN A 612 -3.79 29.91 0.85
CA ASN A 612 -4.93 29.45 0.03
C ASN A 612 -4.83 29.66 -1.49
N TYR A 613 -3.67 30.05 -2.02
CA TYR A 613 -3.38 30.06 -3.46
C TYR A 613 -2.22 29.10 -3.77
N SER A 614 -2.31 28.38 -4.89
CA SER A 614 -1.19 27.58 -5.41
C SER A 614 -0.36 28.47 -6.30
N VAL A 615 0.90 28.69 -5.95
CA VAL A 615 1.86 29.39 -6.81
C VAL A 615 2.68 28.33 -7.55
N THR A 616 2.49 28.24 -8.87
CA THR A 616 3.34 27.40 -9.74
C THR A 616 4.75 27.96 -9.68
N TYR A 617 5.63 27.30 -8.93
CA TYR A 617 6.95 27.86 -8.63
C TYR A 617 7.98 27.48 -9.70
N TYR A 618 7.74 26.41 -10.46
CA TYR A 618 8.61 26.09 -11.59
C TYR A 618 8.13 26.79 -12.85
N HIS A 619 8.61 28.02 -13.04
CA HIS A 619 8.54 28.70 -14.33
C HIS A 619 9.99 28.92 -14.79
N GLN A 620 10.47 28.08 -15.70
CA GLN A 620 11.75 28.34 -16.36
C GLN A 620 11.62 29.68 -17.10
N THR A 621 12.32 30.69 -16.61
CA THR A 621 12.17 32.09 -17.07
C THR A 621 12.70 32.31 -18.49
N SER A 622 13.67 31.48 -18.92
CA SER A 622 14.20 31.50 -20.28
C SER A 622 14.52 30.09 -20.75
N TYR A 623 14.16 29.79 -22.00
CA TYR A 623 14.47 28.52 -22.65
C TYR A 623 15.65 28.72 -23.59
N LEU A 624 16.65 27.85 -23.49
CA LEU A 624 17.73 27.77 -24.47
C LEU A 624 17.25 26.90 -25.64
N GLN A 625 17.46 27.36 -26.87
CA GLN A 625 17.21 26.60 -28.09
C GLN A 625 18.55 26.13 -28.67
N ILE A 626 18.71 24.81 -28.82
CA ILE A 626 19.85 24.19 -29.49
C ILE A 626 19.48 23.98 -30.96
N GLY A 627 20.31 24.46 -31.87
CA GLY A 627 20.05 24.33 -33.32
C GLY A 627 18.76 25.02 -33.77
N ASP A 628 18.44 24.89 -35.05
CA ASP A 628 17.17 25.38 -35.61
C ASP A 628 16.10 24.28 -35.51
N ALA A 629 15.05 24.55 -34.74
CA ALA A 629 13.92 23.66 -34.48
C ALA A 629 13.11 23.30 -35.74
N ARG A 630 13.23 24.07 -36.83
CA ARG A 630 12.50 23.88 -38.09
C ARG A 630 13.19 22.91 -39.05
N THR A 631 14.41 22.50 -38.74
CA THR A 631 15.15 21.58 -39.60
C THR A 631 14.59 20.16 -39.51
N VAL A 632 14.66 19.42 -40.63
CA VAL A 632 14.26 18.01 -40.69
C VAL A 632 15.19 17.09 -39.90
N PHE A 633 16.31 17.60 -39.39
CA PHE A 633 17.34 16.83 -38.69
C PHE A 633 16.79 16.13 -37.44
N TRP A 634 15.95 16.83 -36.67
CA TRP A 634 15.29 16.28 -35.50
C TRP A 634 14.41 15.09 -35.86
N ASP A 635 13.65 15.19 -36.94
CA ASP A 635 12.74 14.15 -37.40
C ASP A 635 13.49 12.93 -37.96
N ILE A 636 14.58 13.15 -38.72
CA ILE A 636 15.46 12.07 -39.18
C ILE A 636 16.00 11.25 -38.01
N VAL A 637 16.47 11.93 -36.95
CA VAL A 637 17.03 11.26 -35.78
C VAL A 637 15.97 10.57 -34.94
N LYS A 638 14.84 11.23 -34.67
CA LYS A 638 13.68 10.60 -33.99
C LYS A 638 13.18 9.39 -34.77
N ASN A 639 13.14 9.46 -36.10
CA ASN A 639 12.77 8.33 -36.98
C ASN A 639 13.80 7.20 -36.91
N GLY A 640 15.09 7.50 -36.82
CA GLY A 640 16.13 6.50 -36.52
C GLY A 640 15.88 5.79 -35.19
N MET A 641 15.57 6.53 -34.13
CA MET A 641 15.20 5.95 -32.83
C MET A 641 13.88 5.16 -32.86
N TYR A 642 12.91 5.59 -33.67
CA TYR A 642 11.72 4.78 -33.95
C TYR A 642 12.11 3.46 -34.63
N GLY A 643 13.02 3.51 -35.61
CA GLY A 643 13.52 2.33 -36.29
C GLY A 643 14.20 1.33 -35.34
N VAL A 644 14.98 1.81 -34.36
CA VAL A 644 15.59 0.97 -33.30
C VAL A 644 14.55 0.09 -32.59
N ALA A 645 13.35 0.61 -32.35
CA ALA A 645 12.29 -0.06 -31.60
C ALA A 645 11.27 -0.80 -32.48
N ASN A 646 11.07 -0.39 -33.74
CA ASN A 646 9.94 -0.84 -34.57
C ASN A 646 10.32 -1.49 -35.90
N ARG A 647 11.54 -1.30 -36.41
CA ARG A 647 11.99 -1.94 -37.67
C ARG A 647 12.74 -3.23 -37.36
N SER A 648 12.63 -4.23 -38.22
CA SER A 648 13.13 -5.59 -37.97
C SER A 648 14.66 -5.67 -37.76
N ASN A 649 15.42 -4.73 -38.31
CA ASN A 649 16.86 -4.60 -38.11
C ASN A 649 17.25 -3.81 -36.84
N GLY A 650 16.29 -3.16 -36.18
CA GLY A 650 16.52 -2.33 -35.00
C GLY A 650 17.00 -3.14 -33.79
N THR A 651 17.98 -2.61 -33.05
CA THR A 651 18.59 -3.32 -31.92
C THR A 651 17.63 -3.59 -30.75
N ALA A 652 16.54 -2.84 -30.64
CA ALA A 652 15.50 -3.02 -29.61
C ALA A 652 14.16 -3.50 -30.20
N TYR A 653 14.14 -3.96 -31.45
CA TYR A 653 12.91 -4.41 -32.13
C TYR A 653 12.17 -5.47 -31.31
N LYS A 654 12.89 -6.52 -30.90
CA LYS A 654 12.32 -7.63 -30.10
C LYS A 654 11.69 -7.19 -28.78
N ASN A 655 12.02 -6.00 -28.29
CA ASN A 655 11.52 -5.47 -27.03
C ASN A 655 10.24 -4.63 -27.20
N PHE A 656 10.03 -4.00 -28.36
CA PHE A 656 8.99 -2.99 -28.55
C PHE A 656 8.07 -3.24 -29.76
N TYR A 657 8.35 -4.25 -30.60
CA TYR A 657 7.60 -4.46 -31.85
C TYR A 657 6.09 -4.68 -31.68
N ASP A 658 5.66 -5.21 -30.53
CA ASP A 658 4.27 -5.51 -30.17
C ASP A 658 3.64 -4.42 -29.26
N ALA A 659 4.34 -3.30 -29.04
CA ALA A 659 3.81 -2.21 -28.23
C ALA A 659 2.60 -1.55 -28.94
N PRO A 660 1.45 -1.37 -28.25
CA PRO A 660 0.23 -0.82 -28.87
C PRO A 660 0.34 0.67 -29.23
N TYR A 661 1.29 1.39 -28.64
CA TYR A 661 1.69 2.75 -29.01
C TYR A 661 3.11 2.70 -29.55
N LYS A 662 3.43 3.64 -30.43
CA LYS A 662 4.75 3.72 -31.05
C LYS A 662 5.80 4.23 -30.06
N VAL A 663 6.91 3.51 -29.99
CA VAL A 663 8.06 3.84 -29.13
C VAL A 663 9.23 4.26 -29.99
N ALA A 664 10.00 5.25 -29.55
CA ALA A 664 11.34 5.49 -30.08
C ALA A 664 12.36 5.26 -28.97
N ALA A 665 13.43 4.52 -29.27
CA ALA A 665 14.40 4.09 -28.27
C ALA A 665 15.84 4.14 -28.78
N LYS A 666 16.80 4.12 -27.86
CA LYS A 666 18.21 3.90 -28.13
C LYS A 666 18.86 3.12 -26.99
N SER A 667 19.43 1.96 -27.32
CA SER A 667 20.22 1.16 -26.38
C SER A 667 21.69 1.62 -26.33
N GLY A 668 22.35 1.32 -25.22
CA GLY A 668 23.79 1.45 -25.03
C GLY A 668 24.36 0.34 -24.15
N THR A 669 25.60 -0.04 -24.44
CA THR A 669 26.39 -0.96 -23.61
C THR A 669 27.68 -0.23 -23.23
N ALA A 670 27.93 -0.03 -21.94
CA ALA A 670 29.12 0.65 -21.45
C ALA A 670 30.09 -0.37 -20.85
N GLN A 671 31.32 -0.39 -21.37
CA GLN A 671 32.35 -1.34 -20.98
C GLN A 671 32.98 -0.95 -19.64
N VAL A 672 33.19 -1.93 -18.75
CA VAL A 672 33.81 -1.72 -17.43
C VAL A 672 35.32 -1.99 -17.46
N PHE A 673 35.81 -2.80 -18.42
CA PHE A 673 37.23 -3.10 -18.60
C PHE A 673 37.58 -3.32 -20.08
N SER A 674 38.86 -3.18 -20.41
CA SER A 674 39.39 -3.37 -21.78
C SER A 674 39.73 -4.84 -22.03
N LEU A 675 39.30 -5.37 -23.18
CA LEU A 675 39.65 -6.73 -23.65
C LEU A 675 41.02 -6.74 -24.35
N GLN A 676 41.71 -7.89 -24.34
CA GLN A 676 42.93 -8.08 -25.12
C GLN A 676 42.64 -8.04 -26.64
N PRO A 677 43.63 -7.74 -27.50
CA PRO A 677 43.47 -7.86 -28.94
C PRO A 677 42.99 -9.28 -29.30
N TYR A 678 41.91 -9.39 -30.08
CA TYR A 678 41.28 -10.64 -30.54
C TYR A 678 40.41 -11.42 -29.54
N GLU A 679 40.27 -10.95 -28.31
CA GLU A 679 39.39 -11.56 -27.31
C GLU A 679 37.92 -11.16 -27.53
N ILE A 680 37.01 -12.14 -27.52
CA ILE A 680 35.56 -11.92 -27.66
C ILE A 680 34.97 -11.76 -26.27
N TYR A 681 34.19 -10.70 -26.06
CA TYR A 681 33.47 -10.51 -24.80
C TYR A 681 32.49 -11.66 -24.54
N ASP A 682 32.71 -12.39 -23.45
CA ASP A 682 31.84 -13.47 -23.00
C ASP A 682 31.38 -13.19 -21.54
N PRO A 683 30.14 -12.73 -21.32
CA PRO A 683 29.64 -12.38 -19.99
C PRO A 683 29.54 -13.59 -19.03
N SER A 684 29.56 -14.83 -19.55
CA SER A 684 29.56 -16.05 -18.74
C SER A 684 30.92 -16.35 -18.11
N LYS A 685 32.00 -15.81 -18.68
CA LYS A 685 33.40 -16.01 -18.23
C LYS A 685 33.92 -14.88 -17.36
N VAL A 686 33.14 -13.81 -17.20
CA VAL A 686 33.54 -12.59 -16.50
C VAL A 686 32.77 -12.45 -15.19
N SER A 687 33.49 -12.21 -14.08
CA SER A 687 32.89 -11.92 -12.77
C SER A 687 31.92 -10.74 -12.87
N GLU A 688 30.77 -10.82 -12.19
CA GLU A 688 29.67 -9.84 -12.27
C GLU A 688 30.14 -8.38 -12.22
N LYS A 689 31.05 -8.05 -11.30
CA LYS A 689 31.57 -6.68 -11.12
C LYS A 689 32.25 -6.08 -12.37
N PHE A 690 32.72 -6.92 -13.28
CA PHE A 690 33.37 -6.53 -14.53
C PHE A 690 32.44 -6.64 -15.75
N ARG A 691 31.17 -7.06 -15.57
CA ARG A 691 30.21 -7.10 -16.67
C ARG A 691 29.82 -5.69 -17.13
N ASP A 692 29.49 -5.54 -18.40
CA ASP A 692 29.13 -4.24 -18.97
C ASP A 692 27.85 -3.67 -18.34
N HIS A 693 27.75 -2.35 -18.28
CA HIS A 693 26.49 -1.70 -17.90
C HIS A 693 25.56 -1.65 -19.11
N LYS A 694 24.26 -1.85 -18.86
CA LYS A 694 23.22 -1.81 -19.89
C LYS A 694 22.38 -0.56 -19.74
N LEU A 695 22.35 0.26 -20.79
CA LEU A 695 21.64 1.53 -20.83
C LEU A 695 20.49 1.44 -21.84
N MET A 696 19.38 2.11 -21.55
CA MET A 696 18.27 2.29 -22.47
C MET A 696 17.68 3.68 -22.28
N THR A 697 17.46 4.38 -23.38
CA THR A 697 16.68 5.62 -23.44
C THR A 697 15.49 5.41 -24.36
N ALA A 698 14.32 5.89 -23.96
CA ALA A 698 13.12 5.75 -24.77
C ALA A 698 12.11 6.87 -24.50
N PHE A 699 11.29 7.20 -25.50
CA PHE A 699 10.15 8.09 -25.35
C PHE A 699 8.91 7.55 -26.07
N ALA A 700 7.74 7.92 -25.55
CA ALA A 700 6.46 7.47 -26.07
C ALA A 700 5.29 8.43 -25.72
N PRO A 701 4.20 8.39 -26.48
CA PRO A 701 4.09 7.86 -27.85
C PRO A 701 5.02 8.62 -28.82
N PHE A 702 5.44 7.99 -29.92
CA PHE A 702 6.39 8.57 -30.87
C PHE A 702 5.90 9.90 -31.46
N GLU A 703 4.62 9.98 -31.81
CA GLU A 703 4.02 11.11 -32.52
C GLU A 703 3.86 12.34 -31.61
N LYS A 704 3.47 12.11 -30.36
CA LYS A 704 3.28 13.16 -29.34
C LYS A 704 3.81 12.66 -27.99
N PRO A 705 5.13 12.77 -27.76
CA PRO A 705 5.74 12.20 -26.56
C PRO A 705 5.23 12.85 -25.28
N THR A 706 4.73 12.03 -24.36
CA THR A 706 4.28 12.46 -23.03
C THR A 706 5.17 11.94 -21.92
N VAL A 707 6.10 11.03 -22.24
CA VAL A 707 7.00 10.45 -21.26
C VAL A 707 8.33 10.05 -21.89
N CYS A 708 9.40 10.31 -21.16
CA CYS A 708 10.77 9.89 -21.44
C CYS A 708 11.27 9.01 -20.30
N ILE A 709 11.93 7.90 -20.64
CA ILE A 709 12.56 6.98 -19.69
C ILE A 709 14.04 6.86 -20.01
N VAL A 710 14.85 6.91 -18.94
CA VAL A 710 16.25 6.51 -18.95
C VAL A 710 16.44 5.43 -17.89
N LEU A 711 16.99 4.29 -18.30
CA LEU A 711 17.29 3.15 -17.45
C LEU A 711 18.77 2.80 -17.60
N ILE A 712 19.47 2.66 -16.48
CA ILE A 712 20.81 2.07 -16.40
C ILE A 712 20.78 0.90 -15.43
N LEU A 713 21.25 -0.26 -15.89
CA LEU A 713 21.52 -1.44 -15.09
C LEU A 713 23.03 -1.62 -14.98
N GLU A 714 23.58 -1.51 -13.78
CA GLU A 714 24.98 -1.82 -13.53
C GLU A 714 25.17 -3.33 -13.68
N ASN A 715 26.12 -3.74 -14.53
CA ASN A 715 26.55 -5.12 -14.69
C ASN A 715 25.44 -6.09 -15.13
N GLY A 716 24.46 -5.63 -15.92
CA GLY A 716 23.25 -6.38 -16.27
C GLY A 716 23.51 -7.71 -17.02
N GLU A 717 22.82 -8.77 -16.61
CA GLU A 717 22.84 -10.13 -17.20
C GLU A 717 22.00 -10.28 -18.49
N GLU A 718 22.18 -11.41 -19.20
CA GLU A 718 21.42 -11.81 -20.40
C GLU A 718 19.92 -12.08 -20.12
N HIS A 719 19.53 -12.49 -18.91
CA HIS A 719 18.15 -12.92 -18.64
C HIS A 719 17.15 -11.78 -18.52
N ILE A 720 17.57 -10.57 -18.10
CA ILE A 720 16.70 -9.38 -18.01
C ILE A 720 17.46 -8.18 -18.57
N SER A 721 17.38 -8.00 -19.88
CA SER A 721 17.96 -6.82 -20.54
C SER A 721 17.22 -5.53 -20.14
N SER A 722 17.91 -4.38 -20.21
CA SER A 722 17.28 -3.06 -20.09
C SER A 722 16.12 -2.88 -21.09
N GLY A 723 16.20 -3.54 -22.25
CA GLY A 723 15.13 -3.62 -23.24
C GLY A 723 13.88 -4.36 -22.75
N CYS A 724 13.96 -5.30 -21.81
CA CYS A 724 12.78 -5.99 -21.29
C CYS A 724 12.03 -5.17 -20.22
N LEU A 725 12.73 -4.31 -19.48
CA LEU A 725 12.16 -3.55 -18.36
C LEU A 725 11.42 -2.28 -18.82
N VAL A 726 11.91 -1.59 -19.84
CA VAL A 726 11.29 -0.35 -20.33
C VAL A 726 9.86 -0.57 -20.88
N PRO A 727 9.55 -1.63 -21.66
CA PRO A 727 8.16 -1.97 -22.01
C PRO A 727 7.24 -2.23 -20.81
N LEU A 728 7.76 -2.83 -19.74
CA LEU A 728 6.99 -3.09 -18.52
C LEU A 728 6.66 -1.80 -17.76
N LEU A 729 7.56 -0.82 -17.78
CA LEU A 729 7.33 0.52 -17.23
C LEU A 729 6.20 1.24 -17.99
N TRP A 730 6.09 1.01 -19.29
CA TRP A 730 5.08 1.65 -20.10
C TRP A 730 3.64 1.18 -19.90
N LYS A 731 3.43 -0.02 -19.33
CA LYS A 731 2.08 -0.46 -18.89
C LYS A 731 1.44 0.53 -17.91
N PHE A 732 2.24 1.28 -17.16
CA PHE A 732 1.76 2.30 -16.24
C PHE A 732 1.14 3.51 -16.96
N PHE A 733 1.55 3.80 -18.20
CA PHE A 733 1.13 5.00 -18.95
C PHE A 733 0.03 4.75 -19.99
N MET A 734 -0.46 3.50 -20.11
CA MET A 734 -1.63 3.20 -20.95
C MET A 734 -2.88 3.96 -20.47
N HIS A 735 -3.75 4.37 -21.39
CA HIS A 735 -5.04 4.97 -21.04
C HIS A 735 -5.89 4.00 -20.21
N ASP A 736 -6.74 4.50 -19.32
CA ASP A 736 -7.59 3.64 -18.49
C ASP A 736 -8.50 2.72 -19.32
N TYR A 737 -8.95 3.15 -20.51
CA TYR A 737 -9.68 2.26 -21.42
C TYR A 737 -8.83 1.12 -21.96
N GLN A 738 -7.53 1.35 -22.25
CA GLN A 738 -6.60 0.32 -22.74
C GLN A 738 -6.19 -0.62 -21.61
N LYS A 739 -5.89 -0.06 -20.42
CA LYS A 739 -5.67 -0.82 -19.20
C LYS A 739 -6.89 -1.67 -18.87
N ASN A 740 -8.10 -1.13 -19.00
CA ASN A 740 -9.33 -1.86 -18.76
C ASN A 740 -9.59 -2.92 -19.83
N ARG A 741 -9.31 -2.69 -21.11
CA ARG A 741 -9.41 -3.74 -22.15
C ARG A 741 -8.42 -4.87 -21.95
N VAL A 742 -7.18 -4.56 -21.57
CA VAL A 742 -6.17 -5.56 -21.22
C VAL A 742 -6.56 -6.28 -19.91
N LYS A 743 -7.09 -5.56 -18.92
CA LYS A 743 -7.62 -6.16 -17.68
C LYS A 743 -8.87 -7.01 -17.92
N ILE A 744 -9.77 -6.64 -18.83
CA ILE A 744 -10.97 -7.40 -19.23
C ILE A 744 -10.57 -8.63 -20.06
N LEU A 745 -9.52 -8.55 -20.87
CA LEU A 745 -8.97 -9.71 -21.57
C LEU A 745 -8.26 -10.69 -20.62
N LEU A 746 -7.46 -10.16 -19.69
CA LEU A 746 -6.73 -10.95 -18.69
C LEU A 746 -7.64 -11.44 -17.54
N ASN A 747 -8.76 -10.76 -17.32
CA ASN A 747 -9.81 -11.12 -16.37
C ASN A 747 -11.20 -10.76 -16.96
N PRO A 748 -11.83 -11.70 -17.68
CA PRO A 748 -13.15 -11.54 -18.30
C PRO A 748 -14.27 -11.09 -17.34
N GLU A 749 -14.09 -11.28 -16.03
CA GLU A 749 -15.07 -10.92 -14.99
C GLU A 749 -15.17 -9.40 -14.74
N LEU A 750 -14.27 -8.60 -15.31
CA LEU A 750 -14.30 -7.13 -15.21
C LEU A 750 -15.19 -6.47 -16.28
N ASP A 751 -15.83 -7.25 -17.14
CA ASP A 751 -16.82 -6.75 -18.10
C ASP A 751 -18.12 -6.37 -17.38
N ALA A 752 -18.32 -5.06 -17.14
CA ALA A 752 -19.45 -4.52 -16.40
C ALA A 752 -20.83 -4.85 -16.99
N LEU A 753 -20.90 -5.30 -18.25
CA LEU A 753 -22.15 -5.65 -18.93
C LEU A 753 -22.32 -7.16 -19.15
N GLY A 754 -21.34 -8.00 -18.79
CA GLY A 754 -21.43 -9.47 -18.80
C GLY A 754 -21.73 -10.15 -20.14
N ALA A 755 -21.83 -9.40 -21.24
CA ALA A 755 -22.37 -9.88 -22.52
C ALA A 755 -21.30 -10.29 -23.55
N GLY A 756 -20.02 -10.24 -23.21
CA GLY A 756 -18.94 -10.67 -24.11
C GLY A 756 -18.66 -9.75 -25.30
N TYR A 757 -19.44 -8.68 -25.50
CA TYR A 757 -19.21 -7.66 -26.53
C TYR A 757 -17.85 -6.94 -26.37
N HIS A 758 -17.47 -6.60 -25.13
CA HIS A 758 -16.17 -5.99 -24.83
C HIS A 758 -15.01 -6.99 -24.91
N ILE A 759 -15.28 -8.28 -24.72
CA ILE A 759 -14.33 -9.37 -24.94
C ILE A 759 -14.12 -9.57 -26.44
N LEU A 760 -15.19 -9.53 -27.26
CA LEU A 760 -15.12 -9.66 -28.72
C LEU A 760 -14.42 -8.45 -29.35
N GLN A 761 -14.74 -7.23 -28.91
CA GLN A 761 -14.02 -6.00 -29.29
C GLN A 761 -12.54 -6.03 -28.86
N SER A 762 -12.24 -6.55 -27.67
CA SER A 762 -10.86 -6.76 -27.21
C SER A 762 -10.12 -7.82 -28.04
N LYS A 763 -10.81 -8.89 -28.47
CA LYS A 763 -10.30 -9.91 -29.39
C LYS A 763 -10.11 -9.38 -30.81
N ILE A 764 -10.98 -8.50 -31.31
CA ILE A 764 -10.86 -7.86 -32.63
C ILE A 764 -9.73 -6.83 -32.65
N ALA A 765 -9.59 -6.02 -31.60
CA ALA A 765 -8.50 -5.05 -31.46
C ALA A 765 -7.10 -5.70 -31.35
N ILE A 766 -7.04 -6.97 -30.96
CA ILE A 766 -5.82 -7.79 -30.86
C ILE A 766 -5.69 -8.75 -32.06
N GLY A 767 -6.80 -9.13 -32.68
CA GLY A 767 -6.89 -10.11 -33.77
C GLY A 767 -6.54 -9.58 -35.16
N SER A 768 -6.35 -8.27 -35.34
CA SER A 768 -5.98 -7.68 -36.63
C SER A 768 -4.48 -7.42 -36.82
N GLY A 769 -3.60 -7.90 -35.93
CA GLY A 769 -2.15 -7.82 -36.12
C GLY A 769 -1.42 -8.92 -35.35
N GLY A 770 -0.80 -9.86 -36.06
CA GLY A 770 -0.24 -11.12 -35.54
C GLY A 770 0.59 -10.98 -34.25
N LEU A 771 0.19 -11.73 -33.21
CA LEU A 771 0.64 -11.50 -31.82
C LEU A 771 1.09 -12.78 -31.09
N TYR A 772 1.79 -13.69 -31.77
CA TYR A 772 2.48 -14.80 -31.11
C TYR A 772 3.88 -15.05 -31.69
N GLY A 773 4.87 -14.33 -31.18
CA GLY A 773 6.28 -14.43 -31.58
C GLY A 773 7.25 -14.49 -30.39
N LYS A 774 7.26 -15.62 -29.68
CA LYS A 774 8.37 -16.19 -28.87
C LYS A 774 9.06 -15.40 -27.73
N GLY A 775 8.90 -14.08 -27.60
CA GLY A 775 9.53 -13.31 -26.51
C GLY A 775 8.83 -13.41 -25.15
N TRP A 776 7.51 -13.62 -25.17
CA TRP A 776 6.70 -13.67 -23.95
C TRP A 776 6.82 -15.01 -23.21
N LEU A 777 6.98 -16.13 -23.91
CA LEU A 777 7.02 -17.47 -23.30
C LEU A 777 8.29 -17.74 -22.49
N LEU A 778 9.44 -17.19 -22.88
CA LEU A 778 10.70 -17.34 -22.15
C LEU A 778 10.79 -16.42 -20.93
N ALA A 779 10.25 -15.20 -21.02
CA ALA A 779 10.18 -14.31 -19.88
C ALA A 779 9.08 -14.72 -18.90
N TYR A 780 7.88 -15.11 -19.37
CA TYR A 780 6.75 -15.47 -18.50
C TYR A 780 6.99 -16.77 -17.72
N ALA A 781 7.70 -17.74 -18.30
CA ALA A 781 8.11 -18.96 -17.59
C ALA A 781 9.08 -18.70 -16.42
N ILE A 782 9.83 -17.59 -16.46
CA ILE A 782 10.77 -17.17 -15.41
C ILE A 782 10.15 -16.09 -14.50
N TYR A 783 9.20 -15.29 -14.99
CA TYR A 783 8.63 -14.12 -14.29
C TYR A 783 7.31 -14.34 -13.56
N THR A 784 6.57 -15.43 -13.76
CA THR A 784 5.45 -15.74 -12.86
C THR A 784 5.93 -16.40 -11.58
N TYR A 785 6.61 -15.61 -10.74
CA TYR A 785 6.18 -15.56 -9.34
C TYR A 785 4.84 -14.80 -9.32
N THR A 786 3.77 -15.49 -9.74
CA THR A 786 2.44 -15.11 -9.28
C THR A 786 2.50 -15.30 -7.78
N GLU A 787 2.60 -14.22 -7.01
CA GLU A 787 1.86 -14.20 -5.76
C GLU A 787 0.43 -14.57 -6.17
N LEU A 788 0.04 -15.80 -5.88
CA LEU A 788 -1.34 -16.24 -6.00
C LEU A 788 -2.11 -15.36 -5.02
N ARG A 789 -2.61 -14.23 -5.51
CA ARG A 789 -3.36 -13.29 -4.69
C ARG A 789 -4.80 -13.77 -4.64
N PRO A 790 -5.36 -13.95 -3.44
CA PRO A 790 -6.77 -14.32 -3.33
C PRO A 790 -7.67 -13.21 -3.87
N PRO A 791 -8.90 -13.56 -4.30
CA PRO A 791 -9.90 -12.58 -4.72
C PRO A 791 -10.23 -11.60 -3.59
N LYS A 792 -10.62 -10.37 -3.94
CA LYS A 792 -11.15 -9.41 -2.95
C LYS A 792 -12.56 -9.83 -2.55
N ILE A 793 -12.76 -10.08 -1.26
CA ILE A 793 -14.05 -10.53 -0.70
C ILE A 793 -14.66 -9.43 0.17
N ASN A 794 -15.95 -9.15 -0.03
CA ASN A 794 -16.71 -8.19 0.76
C ASN A 794 -17.29 -8.84 2.03
N ALA A 795 -16.42 -9.18 2.97
CA ALA A 795 -16.77 -9.78 4.25
C ALA A 795 -15.86 -9.23 5.35
N ALA A 796 -16.30 -9.27 6.60
CA ALA A 796 -15.48 -8.80 7.70
C ALA A 796 -14.33 -9.77 8.06
N SER A 797 -14.53 -11.07 7.85
CA SER A 797 -13.53 -12.12 8.05
C SER A 797 -13.77 -13.30 7.11
N TYR A 798 -12.71 -13.94 6.62
CA TYR A 798 -12.82 -15.20 5.87
C TYR A 798 -11.55 -16.05 5.96
N ILE A 799 -11.70 -17.34 5.66
CA ILE A 799 -10.61 -18.28 5.44
C ILE A 799 -10.96 -19.29 4.34
N LEU A 800 -9.99 -19.67 3.53
CA LEU A 800 -10.04 -20.78 2.59
C LEU A 800 -8.92 -21.76 2.95
N ILE A 801 -9.28 -22.99 3.27
CA ILE A 801 -8.35 -24.03 3.70
C ILE A 801 -8.53 -25.29 2.85
N ASP A 802 -7.41 -25.97 2.58
CA ASP A 802 -7.41 -27.32 2.03
C ASP A 802 -7.66 -28.33 3.15
N TYR A 803 -8.64 -29.20 2.96
CA TYR A 803 -9.06 -30.19 3.96
C TYR A 803 -7.98 -31.24 4.25
N ASP A 804 -7.30 -31.76 3.23
CA ASP A 804 -6.40 -32.91 3.38
C ASP A 804 -5.03 -32.48 3.92
N SER A 805 -4.52 -31.32 3.49
CA SER A 805 -3.24 -30.79 3.98
C SER A 805 -3.37 -29.92 5.24
N GLY A 806 -4.56 -29.35 5.49
CA GLY A 806 -4.77 -28.33 6.51
C GLY A 806 -4.13 -26.98 6.18
N GLN A 807 -3.62 -26.79 4.96
CA GLN A 807 -2.94 -25.56 4.55
C GLN A 807 -3.95 -24.44 4.25
N VAL A 808 -3.71 -23.27 4.84
CA VAL A 808 -4.49 -22.07 4.56
C VAL A 808 -4.04 -21.46 3.23
N LEU A 809 -4.98 -21.30 2.32
CA LEU A 809 -4.72 -20.76 0.97
C LEU A 809 -5.03 -19.27 0.89
N ALA A 810 -6.03 -18.81 1.65
CA ALA A 810 -6.39 -17.41 1.76
C ALA A 810 -7.04 -17.13 3.12
N GLU A 811 -6.73 -16.00 3.73
CA GLU A 811 -7.41 -15.56 4.95
C GLU A 811 -7.41 -14.04 5.09
N MET A 812 -8.42 -13.53 5.80
CA MET A 812 -8.48 -12.15 6.26
C MET A 812 -9.18 -12.14 7.62
N ASN A 813 -8.53 -11.60 8.65
CA ASN A 813 -9.07 -11.52 10.01
C ASN A 813 -9.61 -12.88 10.52
N ALA A 814 -8.98 -14.00 10.13
CA ALA A 814 -9.54 -15.33 10.35
C ALA A 814 -9.66 -15.73 11.83
N ASP A 815 -8.84 -15.14 12.69
CA ASP A 815 -8.84 -15.36 14.15
C ASP A 815 -9.67 -14.31 14.91
N THR A 816 -10.25 -13.32 14.22
CA THR A 816 -11.08 -12.29 14.86
C THR A 816 -12.41 -12.88 15.34
N GLN A 817 -12.73 -12.63 16.61
CA GLN A 817 -13.98 -13.05 17.22
C GLN A 817 -15.18 -12.33 16.61
N ARG A 818 -16.20 -13.09 16.20
CA ARG A 818 -17.46 -12.62 15.62
C ARG A 818 -18.63 -13.47 16.11
N ALA A 819 -19.84 -12.93 16.04
CA ALA A 819 -21.03 -13.70 16.36
C ALA A 819 -21.20 -14.85 15.32
N PRO A 820 -21.38 -16.11 15.77
CA PRO A 820 -21.47 -17.27 14.87
C PRO A 820 -22.76 -17.32 14.06
N ALA A 821 -23.84 -16.71 14.56
CA ALA A 821 -25.20 -16.97 14.08
C ALA A 821 -25.48 -18.49 14.02
N SER A 822 -26.31 -18.95 13.08
CA SER A 822 -26.63 -20.38 12.93
C SER A 822 -25.46 -21.31 12.57
N LEU A 823 -24.23 -20.82 12.39
CA LEU A 823 -23.06 -21.71 12.28
C LEU A 823 -22.82 -22.47 13.59
N THR A 824 -23.32 -21.99 14.74
CA THR A 824 -23.35 -22.73 16.01
C THR A 824 -23.89 -24.15 15.87
N LYS A 825 -24.89 -24.35 15.00
CA LYS A 825 -25.52 -25.64 14.75
C LYS A 825 -24.57 -26.70 14.18
N MET A 826 -23.42 -26.30 13.62
CA MET A 826 -22.37 -27.22 13.20
C MET A 826 -21.80 -27.99 14.40
N MET A 827 -21.64 -27.34 15.56
CA MET A 827 -21.22 -28.02 16.79
C MET A 827 -22.32 -28.95 17.31
N THR A 828 -23.58 -28.50 17.29
CA THR A 828 -24.74 -29.33 17.68
C THR A 828 -24.81 -30.61 16.83
N SER A 829 -24.71 -30.49 15.50
CA SER A 829 -24.69 -31.63 14.58
C SER A 829 -23.47 -32.52 14.80
N TYR A 830 -22.29 -31.93 15.05
CA TYR A 830 -21.08 -32.70 15.38
C TYR A 830 -21.26 -33.58 16.63
N ILE A 831 -21.84 -33.04 17.71
CA ILE A 831 -22.10 -33.78 18.95
C ILE A 831 -23.07 -34.93 18.70
N VAL A 832 -24.18 -34.68 18.00
CA VAL A 832 -25.15 -35.73 17.65
C VAL A 832 -24.46 -36.87 16.89
N GLY A 833 -23.67 -36.56 15.86
CA GLY A 833 -22.91 -37.56 15.12
C GLY A 833 -21.89 -38.32 15.98
N LYS A 834 -21.24 -37.65 16.95
CA LYS A 834 -20.30 -38.30 17.88
C LYS A 834 -21.00 -39.29 18.80
N LEU A 835 -22.18 -38.94 19.30
CA LEU A 835 -22.98 -39.80 20.17
C LEU A 835 -23.60 -40.99 19.43
N ILE A 836 -23.98 -40.79 18.16
CA ILE A 836 -24.40 -41.90 17.28
C ILE A 836 -23.23 -42.85 17.05
N ASN A 837 -22.04 -42.33 16.72
CA ASN A 837 -20.84 -43.15 16.50
C ASN A 837 -20.40 -43.93 17.75
N SER A 838 -20.64 -43.40 18.95
CA SER A 838 -20.34 -44.09 20.21
C SER A 838 -21.46 -45.03 20.67
N GLY A 839 -22.61 -45.06 19.97
CA GLY A 839 -23.77 -45.87 20.33
C GLY A 839 -24.57 -45.35 21.53
N GLN A 840 -24.35 -44.10 21.96
CA GLN A 840 -25.06 -43.50 23.10
C GLN A 840 -26.49 -43.07 22.75
N ILE A 841 -26.73 -42.74 21.48
CA ILE A 841 -28.08 -42.43 20.95
C ILE A 841 -28.24 -43.13 19.60
N ASN A 842 -29.48 -43.43 19.21
CA ASN A 842 -29.81 -43.99 17.91
C ASN A 842 -30.46 -42.92 17.01
N PRO A 843 -30.17 -42.89 15.68
CA PRO A 843 -30.86 -42.00 14.75
C PRO A 843 -32.40 -42.11 14.76
N ASN A 844 -32.93 -43.28 15.15
CA ASN A 844 -34.36 -43.55 15.21
C ASN A 844 -34.99 -43.28 16.59
N ASP A 845 -34.21 -42.81 17.57
CA ASP A 845 -34.74 -42.45 18.89
C ASP A 845 -35.82 -41.37 18.74
N LEU A 846 -36.98 -41.59 19.37
CA LEU A 846 -38.10 -40.66 19.35
C LEU A 846 -37.95 -39.63 20.47
N VAL A 847 -37.81 -38.38 20.06
CA VAL A 847 -37.74 -37.22 20.96
C VAL A 847 -39.13 -36.65 21.15
N THR A 848 -39.59 -36.60 22.40
CA THR A 848 -40.83 -35.90 22.77
C THR A 848 -40.59 -34.40 22.81
N ILE A 849 -41.35 -33.63 22.04
CA ILE A 849 -41.18 -32.17 21.95
C ILE A 849 -41.82 -31.49 23.17
N ASN A 850 -40.99 -30.78 23.94
CA ASN A 850 -41.40 -30.02 25.11
C ASN A 850 -41.85 -28.59 24.76
N LYS A 851 -42.49 -27.91 25.71
CA LYS A 851 -43.01 -26.53 25.52
C LYS A 851 -41.91 -25.50 25.21
N ASP A 852 -40.68 -25.71 25.67
CA ASP A 852 -39.55 -24.81 25.47
C ASP A 852 -38.90 -24.94 24.08
N ALA A 853 -39.12 -26.07 23.40
CA ALA A 853 -38.80 -26.26 21.98
C ALA A 853 -39.90 -25.68 21.06
N TRP A 854 -41.04 -25.25 21.60
CA TRP A 854 -42.15 -24.71 20.81
C TRP A 854 -42.11 -23.18 20.76
N MET A 855 -42.27 -22.61 19.56
CA MET A 855 -42.20 -21.15 19.34
C MET A 855 -43.16 -20.34 20.23
N LEU A 856 -44.38 -20.84 20.48
CA LEU A 856 -45.35 -20.12 21.34
C LEU A 856 -45.04 -20.28 22.84
N GLY A 857 -44.26 -21.30 23.22
CA GLY A 857 -43.80 -21.52 24.59
C GLY A 857 -42.42 -20.91 24.88
N ASN A 858 -41.66 -20.52 23.85
CA ASN A 858 -40.34 -19.92 23.96
C ASN A 858 -40.24 -18.60 23.18
N PRO A 859 -40.31 -17.44 23.88
CA PRO A 859 -40.26 -16.12 23.24
C PRO A 859 -39.00 -15.87 22.39
N GLU A 860 -37.86 -16.51 22.69
CA GLU A 860 -36.61 -16.34 21.94
C GLU A 860 -36.69 -16.89 20.52
N LEU A 861 -37.58 -17.88 20.30
CA LEU A 861 -37.76 -18.52 19.00
C LEU A 861 -38.65 -17.72 18.05
N LYS A 862 -39.36 -16.69 18.54
CA LYS A 862 -40.33 -15.92 17.76
C LYS A 862 -39.65 -15.14 16.63
N GLY A 863 -40.09 -15.38 15.39
CA GLY A 863 -39.51 -14.75 14.19
C GLY A 863 -38.15 -15.32 13.77
N SER A 864 -37.72 -16.42 14.39
CA SER A 864 -36.49 -17.13 14.04
C SER A 864 -36.76 -18.28 13.04
N SER A 865 -35.72 -19.03 12.68
CA SER A 865 -35.86 -20.16 11.75
C SER A 865 -36.29 -21.40 12.51
N LEU A 866 -37.35 -22.07 12.05
CA LEU A 866 -38.00 -23.17 12.78
C LEU A 866 -38.29 -24.35 11.85
N MET A 867 -38.32 -25.54 12.43
CA MET A 867 -38.85 -26.78 11.85
C MET A 867 -40.37 -26.90 12.05
N PHE A 868 -40.95 -26.02 12.88
CA PHE A 868 -42.38 -25.94 13.21
C PHE A 868 -42.89 -27.13 14.04
N LEU A 869 -42.10 -27.52 15.04
CA LEU A 869 -42.44 -28.58 15.99
C LEU A 869 -43.59 -28.18 16.92
N ARG A 870 -44.43 -29.13 17.38
CA ARG A 870 -45.50 -28.87 18.36
C ARG A 870 -45.28 -29.66 19.66
N PRO A 871 -45.69 -29.12 20.83
CA PRO A 871 -45.58 -29.85 22.09
C PRO A 871 -46.32 -31.18 22.03
N GLY A 872 -45.67 -32.26 22.48
CA GLY A 872 -46.21 -33.61 22.45
C GLY A 872 -46.00 -34.38 21.13
N ASP A 873 -45.48 -33.75 20.07
CA ASP A 873 -45.03 -34.50 18.89
C ASP A 873 -43.87 -35.44 19.30
N HIS A 874 -43.79 -36.62 18.67
CA HIS A 874 -42.66 -37.55 18.80
C HIS A 874 -41.88 -37.57 17.48
N VAL A 875 -40.65 -37.05 17.49
CA VAL A 875 -39.86 -36.83 16.28
C VAL A 875 -38.53 -37.56 16.38
N SER A 876 -38.13 -38.27 15.32
CA SER A 876 -36.86 -39.00 15.34
C SER A 876 -35.65 -38.06 15.36
N ILE A 877 -34.54 -38.47 15.99
CA ILE A 877 -33.26 -37.74 15.94
C ILE A 877 -32.82 -37.46 14.50
N SER A 878 -33.03 -38.40 13.58
CA SER A 878 -32.71 -38.23 12.17
C SER A 878 -33.53 -37.12 11.48
N GLU A 879 -34.78 -36.91 11.86
CA GLU A 879 -35.60 -35.82 11.30
C GLU A 879 -35.24 -34.47 11.92
N LEU A 880 -35.00 -34.45 13.24
CA LEU A 880 -34.56 -33.25 13.94
C LEU A 880 -33.22 -32.73 13.40
N THR A 881 -32.25 -33.62 13.19
CA THR A 881 -30.96 -33.27 12.58
C THR A 881 -31.10 -32.71 11.16
N ARG A 882 -31.99 -33.27 10.32
CA ARG A 882 -32.31 -32.68 9.00
C ARG A 882 -32.91 -31.27 9.14
N GLY A 883 -33.82 -31.05 10.10
CA GLY A 883 -34.36 -29.71 10.39
C GLY A 883 -33.29 -28.70 10.84
N ILE A 884 -32.35 -29.13 11.68
CA ILE A 884 -31.19 -28.34 12.14
C ILE A 884 -30.30 -27.94 10.95
N ILE A 885 -30.03 -28.89 10.04
CA ILE A 885 -29.10 -28.71 8.93
C ILE A 885 -29.72 -27.89 7.80
N LEU A 886 -30.86 -28.32 7.26
CA LEU A 886 -31.45 -27.75 6.03
C LEU A 886 -32.18 -26.44 6.32
N GLN A 887 -33.22 -26.48 7.16
CA GLN A 887 -34.05 -25.32 7.45
C GLN A 887 -33.44 -24.38 8.50
N SER A 888 -32.42 -24.87 9.21
CA SER A 888 -31.79 -24.14 10.31
C SER A 888 -32.73 -23.96 11.52
N GLY A 889 -33.58 -24.96 11.78
CA GLY A 889 -34.58 -24.95 12.85
C GLY A 889 -33.95 -24.79 14.24
N ASN A 890 -34.34 -23.73 14.96
CA ASN A 890 -33.88 -23.46 16.33
C ASN A 890 -34.62 -24.33 17.35
N ASP A 891 -35.92 -24.55 17.14
CA ASP A 891 -36.76 -25.49 17.88
C ASP A 891 -36.18 -26.92 17.88
N ALA A 892 -35.72 -27.38 16.72
CA ALA A 892 -35.06 -28.68 16.60
C ALA A 892 -33.76 -28.76 17.40
N CYS A 893 -32.97 -27.68 17.48
CA CYS A 893 -31.77 -27.64 18.34
C CYS A 893 -32.12 -27.75 19.82
N VAL A 894 -33.17 -27.06 20.27
CA VAL A 894 -33.64 -27.12 21.66
C VAL A 894 -34.12 -28.52 21.99
N ALA A 895 -34.93 -29.14 21.13
CA ALA A 895 -35.43 -30.50 21.31
C ALA A 895 -34.28 -31.52 21.44
N VAL A 896 -33.30 -31.45 20.54
CA VAL A 896 -32.11 -32.33 20.57
C VAL A 896 -31.27 -32.11 21.83
N ALA A 897 -31.07 -30.85 22.25
CA ALA A 897 -30.32 -30.54 23.45
C ALA A 897 -30.97 -31.11 24.71
N ASN A 898 -32.29 -30.94 24.83
CA ASN A 898 -33.05 -31.48 25.96
C ASN A 898 -33.03 -33.02 25.98
N TYR A 899 -33.11 -33.67 24.83
CA TYR A 899 -33.02 -35.13 24.76
C TYR A 899 -31.65 -35.65 25.21
N ILE A 900 -30.56 -35.02 24.76
CA ILE A 900 -29.20 -35.51 24.98
C ILE A 900 -28.69 -35.20 26.39
N SER A 901 -28.99 -34.01 26.92
CA SER A 901 -28.40 -33.50 28.16
C SER A 901 -29.44 -33.17 29.24
N GLY A 902 -30.72 -33.44 29.01
CA GLY A 902 -31.81 -33.06 29.91
C GLY A 902 -32.24 -31.60 29.75
N ASP A 903 -31.28 -30.69 29.57
CA ASP A 903 -31.52 -29.27 29.35
C ASP A 903 -30.46 -28.61 28.45
N GLN A 904 -30.76 -27.37 28.03
CA GLN A 904 -29.91 -26.59 27.13
C GLN A 904 -28.60 -26.12 27.79
N ILE A 905 -28.57 -25.87 29.11
CA ILE A 905 -27.38 -25.39 29.81
C ILE A 905 -26.33 -26.49 29.81
N SER A 906 -26.70 -27.70 30.23
CA SER A 906 -25.81 -28.85 30.20
C SER A 906 -25.35 -29.20 28.79
N PHE A 907 -26.21 -29.03 27.77
CA PHE A 907 -25.79 -29.22 26.39
C PHE A 907 -24.78 -28.16 25.92
N VAL A 908 -24.91 -26.89 26.33
CA VAL A 908 -23.94 -25.83 26.02
C VAL A 908 -22.59 -26.08 26.69
N GLU A 909 -22.56 -26.62 27.91
CA GLU A 909 -21.32 -27.07 28.55
C GLU A 909 -20.65 -28.18 27.73
N LEU A 910 -21.44 -29.16 27.26
CA LEU A 910 -20.96 -30.20 26.36
C LEU A 910 -20.38 -29.62 25.05
N MET A 911 -21.04 -28.61 24.47
CA MET A 911 -20.54 -27.91 23.27
C MET A 911 -19.18 -27.25 23.51
N ASN A 912 -19.01 -26.57 24.64
CA ASN A 912 -17.74 -25.92 24.96
C ASN A 912 -16.64 -26.93 25.33
N ASN A 913 -16.99 -28.08 25.93
CA ASN A 913 -16.04 -29.18 26.15
C ASN A 913 -15.54 -29.75 24.82
N TYR A 914 -16.42 -29.97 23.84
CA TYR A 914 -15.99 -30.37 22.50
C TYR A 914 -15.21 -29.29 21.77
N ALA A 915 -15.57 -28.00 21.96
CA ALA A 915 -14.77 -26.89 21.43
C ALA A 915 -13.34 -26.90 21.99
N TYR A 916 -13.17 -27.17 23.29
CA TYR A 916 -11.86 -27.33 23.92
C TYR A 916 -11.10 -28.55 23.37
N GLN A 917 -11.76 -29.71 23.24
CA GLN A 917 -11.14 -30.93 22.69
C GLN A 917 -10.70 -30.77 21.23
N LEU A 918 -11.46 -30.02 20.42
CA LEU A 918 -11.10 -29.65 19.05
C LEU A 918 -10.08 -28.51 18.98
N ASN A 919 -9.63 -27.98 20.12
CA ASN A 919 -8.66 -26.89 20.25
C ASN A 919 -9.13 -25.59 19.55
N LEU A 920 -10.43 -25.29 19.67
CA LEU A 920 -11.03 -24.05 19.14
C LEU A 920 -10.72 -22.90 20.09
N LYS A 921 -9.81 -22.01 19.69
CA LYS A 921 -9.23 -20.99 20.60
C LYS A 921 -10.10 -19.74 20.74
N ASN A 922 -10.89 -19.45 19.73
CA ASN A 922 -11.66 -18.22 19.59
C ASN A 922 -13.15 -18.53 19.43
N THR A 923 -13.64 -19.58 20.09
CA THR A 923 -15.04 -20.01 20.04
C THR A 923 -15.57 -20.29 21.43
N PHE A 924 -16.71 -19.69 21.76
CA PHE A 924 -17.43 -19.93 22.99
C PHE A 924 -18.94 -19.85 22.71
N PHE A 925 -19.67 -20.92 23.05
CA PHE A 925 -21.11 -21.02 22.86
C PHE A 925 -21.86 -20.65 24.14
N LYS A 926 -22.97 -19.91 23.98
CA LYS A 926 -23.91 -19.56 25.06
C LYS A 926 -25.30 -20.16 24.85
N ASN A 927 -25.62 -20.60 23.64
CA ASN A 927 -26.88 -21.27 23.32
C ASN A 927 -26.66 -22.31 22.21
N VAL A 928 -27.67 -23.18 22.02
CA VAL A 928 -27.58 -24.36 21.14
C VAL A 928 -27.87 -24.07 19.66
N HIS A 929 -28.44 -22.90 19.37
CA HIS A 929 -28.96 -22.55 18.03
C HIS A 929 -28.23 -21.37 17.37
N GLY A 930 -27.51 -20.55 18.13
CA GLY A 930 -26.73 -19.42 17.61
C GLY A 930 -27.47 -18.10 17.46
N LEU A 931 -28.54 -17.84 18.23
CA LEU A 931 -29.12 -16.48 18.25
C LEU A 931 -28.19 -15.54 19.03
N ASP A 932 -28.33 -14.23 18.81
CA ASP A 932 -27.44 -13.22 19.40
C ASP A 932 -27.55 -13.23 20.93
N THR A 933 -26.44 -13.47 21.61
CA THR A 933 -26.33 -13.47 23.07
C THR A 933 -24.97 -12.92 23.46
N ALA A 934 -24.94 -12.09 24.49
CA ALA A 934 -23.69 -11.49 24.97
C ALA A 934 -22.68 -12.57 25.39
N GLY A 935 -21.43 -12.43 24.92
CA GLY A 935 -20.35 -13.38 25.22
C GLY A 935 -20.32 -14.65 24.35
N GLN A 936 -21.22 -14.78 23.35
CA GLN A 936 -21.12 -15.84 22.33
C GLN A 936 -20.29 -15.36 21.13
N PHE A 937 -19.25 -16.11 20.77
CA PHE A 937 -18.38 -15.75 19.65
C PHE A 937 -17.72 -16.97 19.00
N THR A 938 -17.24 -16.78 17.78
CA THR A 938 -16.41 -17.74 17.03
C THR A 938 -15.40 -16.99 16.15
N SER A 939 -14.51 -17.71 15.48
CA SER A 939 -13.63 -17.18 14.45
C SER A 939 -13.78 -17.96 13.14
N ALA A 940 -13.35 -17.38 12.01
CA ALA A 940 -13.42 -18.08 10.73
C ALA A 940 -12.52 -19.34 10.74
N ARG A 941 -11.37 -19.27 11.42
CA ARG A 941 -10.46 -20.41 11.58
C ARG A 941 -11.08 -21.54 12.40
N ASP A 942 -11.69 -21.26 13.54
CA ASP A 942 -12.33 -22.30 14.35
C ASP A 942 -13.50 -22.97 13.64
N MET A 943 -14.29 -22.19 12.89
CA MET A 943 -15.38 -22.73 12.07
C MET A 943 -14.85 -23.62 10.93
N ALA A 944 -13.64 -23.34 10.41
CA ALA A 944 -12.98 -24.23 9.46
C ALA A 944 -12.55 -25.55 10.14
N ILE A 945 -12.07 -25.49 11.40
CA ILE A 945 -11.72 -26.67 12.18
C ILE A 945 -12.94 -27.54 12.47
N ILE A 946 -14.07 -26.95 12.90
CA ILE A 946 -15.33 -27.68 13.07
C ILE A 946 -15.78 -28.31 11.74
N SER A 947 -15.65 -27.58 10.63
CA SER A 947 -15.98 -28.10 9.29
C SER A 947 -15.15 -29.33 8.93
N MET A 948 -13.83 -29.30 9.18
CA MET A 948 -12.96 -30.45 8.97
C MET A 948 -13.33 -31.63 9.89
N ALA A 949 -13.67 -31.35 11.15
CA ALA A 949 -14.08 -32.37 12.12
C ALA A 949 -15.41 -33.03 11.74
N LEU A 950 -16.39 -32.27 11.24
CA LEU A 950 -17.65 -32.80 10.72
C LEU A 950 -17.41 -33.81 9.59
N ILE A 951 -16.55 -33.44 8.63
CA ILE A 951 -16.24 -34.28 7.47
C ILE A 951 -15.47 -35.54 7.89
N ARG A 952 -14.51 -35.40 8.82
CA ARG A 952 -13.60 -36.47 9.23
C ARG A 952 -14.24 -37.46 10.22
N ASP A 953 -14.87 -36.96 11.27
CA ASP A 953 -15.24 -37.76 12.44
C ASP A 953 -16.68 -38.26 12.37
N VAL A 954 -17.56 -37.52 11.70
CA VAL A 954 -19.01 -37.79 11.65
C VAL A 954 -19.53 -37.69 10.21
N SER A 955 -18.84 -38.38 9.30
CA SER A 955 -19.16 -38.35 7.86
C SER A 955 -20.61 -38.75 7.55
N HIS A 956 -21.19 -39.68 8.30
CA HIS A 956 -22.61 -40.09 8.17
C HIS A 956 -23.60 -38.95 8.49
N GLU A 957 -23.20 -38.04 9.37
CA GLU A 957 -23.96 -36.83 9.70
C GLU A 957 -23.69 -35.74 8.66
N TYR A 958 -22.42 -35.55 8.29
CA TYR A 958 -22.01 -34.58 7.28
C TYR A 958 -22.72 -34.77 5.92
N VAL A 959 -22.97 -36.01 5.49
CA VAL A 959 -23.64 -36.31 4.22
C VAL A 959 -25.01 -35.64 4.09
N LYS A 960 -25.71 -35.36 5.20
CA LYS A 960 -27.01 -34.68 5.20
C LYS A 960 -26.93 -33.22 4.70
N TYR A 961 -25.76 -32.58 4.81
CA TYR A 961 -25.57 -31.17 4.39
C TYR A 961 -25.70 -30.95 2.87
N LYS A 962 -25.58 -32.01 2.06
CA LYS A 962 -25.78 -31.96 0.59
C LYS A 962 -27.25 -32.15 0.18
N GLU A 963 -28.13 -32.55 1.11
CA GLU A 963 -29.57 -32.67 0.84
C GLU A 963 -30.12 -31.27 0.50
N LYS A 964 -30.78 -31.16 -0.65
CA LYS A 964 -31.31 -29.87 -1.14
C LYS A 964 -32.63 -29.49 -0.48
N GLU A 965 -33.41 -30.48 -0.09
CA GLU A 965 -34.69 -30.30 0.58
C GLU A 965 -35.09 -31.53 1.38
N PHE A 966 -35.98 -31.31 2.34
CA PHE A 966 -36.59 -32.31 3.22
C PHE A 966 -38.03 -31.88 3.49
N THR A 967 -38.96 -32.81 3.71
CA THR A 967 -40.35 -32.47 4.06
C THR A 967 -40.70 -33.10 5.40
N TYR A 968 -41.20 -32.29 6.33
CA TYR A 968 -41.68 -32.73 7.64
C TYR A 968 -43.03 -32.09 7.93
N ASN A 969 -43.99 -32.88 8.42
CA ASN A 969 -45.35 -32.43 8.73
C ASN A 969 -45.99 -31.61 7.58
N HIS A 970 -45.85 -32.10 6.34
CA HIS A 970 -46.28 -31.45 5.10
C HIS A 970 -45.63 -30.08 4.80
N ILE A 971 -44.58 -29.69 5.53
CA ILE A 971 -43.82 -28.47 5.30
C ILE A 971 -42.51 -28.82 4.59
N ARG A 972 -42.40 -28.39 3.33
CA ARG A 972 -41.17 -28.49 2.55
C ARG A 972 -40.12 -27.50 3.07
N GLN A 973 -38.96 -28.03 3.42
CA GLN A 973 -37.82 -27.32 3.99
C GLN A 973 -36.66 -27.37 3.01
N VAL A 974 -36.26 -26.21 2.49
CA VAL A 974 -35.18 -26.10 1.49
C VAL A 974 -33.87 -25.75 2.18
N ASN A 975 -32.77 -26.32 1.71
CA ASN A 975 -31.44 -26.02 2.23
C ASN A 975 -31.08 -24.55 1.96
N ARG A 976 -30.58 -23.86 2.98
CA ARG A 976 -30.27 -22.43 2.87
C ARG A 976 -28.94 -22.11 2.18
N ASN A 977 -28.10 -23.12 1.94
CA ASN A 977 -26.84 -22.94 1.23
C ASN A 977 -27.07 -22.91 -0.29
N ASN A 978 -27.29 -21.71 -0.84
CA ASN A 978 -27.53 -21.49 -2.27
C ASN A 978 -26.43 -22.06 -3.19
N LEU A 979 -25.20 -22.27 -2.68
CA LEU A 979 -24.11 -22.82 -3.48
C LEU A 979 -24.32 -24.29 -3.86
N LEU A 980 -25.23 -25.03 -3.20
CA LEU A 980 -25.59 -26.41 -3.58
C LEU A 980 -26.29 -26.51 -4.94
N TRP A 981 -26.77 -25.39 -5.48
CA TRP A 981 -27.36 -25.30 -6.81
C TRP A 981 -26.37 -24.87 -7.89
N ASP A 982 -25.12 -24.56 -7.53
CA ASP A 982 -24.07 -24.24 -8.49
C ASP A 982 -23.61 -25.51 -9.21
N LYS A 983 -23.74 -25.55 -10.55
CA LYS A 983 -23.37 -26.72 -11.35
C LYS A 983 -21.86 -26.85 -11.58
N ASN A 984 -21.10 -25.79 -11.36
CA ASN A 984 -19.67 -25.72 -11.67
C ASN A 984 -18.78 -25.90 -10.43
N LEU A 985 -19.36 -25.76 -9.24
CA LEU A 985 -18.71 -26.00 -7.96
C LEU A 985 -19.43 -27.15 -7.30
N HIS A 986 -18.80 -28.32 -7.19
CA HIS A 986 -19.37 -29.49 -6.53
C HIS A 986 -19.42 -29.27 -5.02
N VAL A 987 -20.27 -28.35 -4.59
CA VAL A 987 -20.51 -27.99 -3.19
C VAL A 987 -21.37 -29.07 -2.55
N ASP A 988 -20.94 -29.57 -1.39
CA ASP A 988 -21.61 -30.63 -0.63
C ASP A 988 -21.90 -30.23 0.83
N GLY A 989 -21.72 -28.96 1.17
CA GLY A 989 -22.06 -28.38 2.47
C GLY A 989 -21.60 -26.91 2.58
N ILE A 990 -21.63 -26.26 3.75
CA ILE A 990 -22.05 -26.78 5.05
C ILE A 990 -23.22 -25.92 5.55
N LYS A 991 -22.99 -24.76 6.15
CA LYS A 991 -24.06 -24.05 6.86
C LYS A 991 -24.02 -22.54 6.63
N THR A 992 -25.20 -21.96 6.42
CA THR A 992 -25.41 -20.50 6.46
C THR A 992 -25.84 -20.04 7.85
N GLY A 993 -25.51 -18.80 8.20
CA GLY A 993 -26.01 -18.12 9.40
C GLY A 993 -26.22 -16.63 9.17
N HIS A 994 -27.27 -16.06 9.77
CA HIS A 994 -27.50 -14.63 9.74
C HIS A 994 -28.21 -14.17 11.01
N THR A 995 -27.67 -13.12 11.62
CA THR A 995 -28.32 -12.29 12.64
C THR A 995 -27.89 -10.84 12.40
N LYS A 996 -28.58 -9.88 13.04
CA LYS A 996 -28.24 -8.46 12.90
C LYS A 996 -26.83 -8.18 13.39
N LEU A 997 -26.35 -8.87 14.44
CA LEU A 997 -25.01 -8.71 14.97
C LEU A 997 -23.95 -9.44 14.12
N ALA A 998 -24.24 -10.65 13.63
CA ALA A 998 -23.28 -11.48 12.90
C ALA A 998 -23.03 -11.00 11.46
N GLY A 999 -24.05 -10.41 10.81
CA GLY A 999 -24.10 -10.26 9.37
C GLY A 999 -24.38 -11.60 8.66
N TYR A 1000 -24.08 -11.67 7.37
CA TYR A 1000 -24.30 -12.88 6.57
C TYR A 1000 -23.07 -13.79 6.60
N ASN A 1001 -23.19 -14.95 7.25
CA ASN A 1001 -22.14 -15.96 7.43
C ASN A 1001 -22.39 -17.20 6.56
N LEU A 1002 -21.32 -17.84 6.07
CA LEU A 1002 -21.36 -19.10 5.32
C LEU A 1002 -20.12 -19.94 5.59
N ALA A 1003 -20.32 -21.19 5.99
CA ALA A 1003 -19.34 -22.26 5.88
C ALA A 1003 -19.71 -23.13 4.68
N ALA A 1004 -18.81 -23.27 3.70
CA ALA A 1004 -19.02 -24.08 2.52
C ALA A 1004 -17.87 -25.07 2.32
N SER A 1005 -18.19 -26.27 1.84
CA SER A 1005 -17.20 -27.25 1.37
C SER A 1005 -17.53 -27.65 -0.04
N ALA A 1006 -16.50 -27.84 -0.85
CA ALA A 1006 -16.61 -28.30 -2.21
C ALA A 1006 -15.47 -29.27 -2.53
N VAL A 1007 -15.69 -30.13 -3.52
CA VAL A 1007 -14.69 -31.07 -4.01
C VAL A 1007 -14.44 -30.84 -5.49
N ASN A 1008 -13.19 -30.90 -5.92
CA ASN A 1008 -12.84 -30.97 -7.33
C ASN A 1008 -11.69 -31.97 -7.51
N ASN A 1009 -11.92 -33.03 -8.29
CA ASN A 1009 -11.02 -34.17 -8.41
C ASN A 1009 -10.65 -34.77 -7.04
N LYS A 1010 -9.36 -34.71 -6.66
CA LYS A 1010 -8.83 -35.21 -5.38
C LYS A 1010 -8.67 -34.13 -4.32
N MET A 1011 -9.06 -32.89 -4.62
CA MET A 1011 -8.89 -31.75 -3.71
C MET A 1011 -10.23 -31.38 -3.09
N ARG A 1012 -10.26 -31.26 -1.77
CA ARG A 1012 -11.40 -30.70 -1.03
C ARG A 1012 -11.02 -29.36 -0.41
N LEU A 1013 -11.84 -28.35 -0.67
CA LEU A 1013 -11.67 -27.02 -0.10
C LEU A 1013 -12.82 -26.71 0.86
N ILE A 1014 -12.49 -25.98 1.93
CA ILE A 1014 -13.44 -25.43 2.89
C ILE A 1014 -13.25 -23.91 2.91
N SER A 1015 -14.33 -23.18 2.64
CA SER A 1015 -14.36 -21.72 2.75
C SER A 1015 -15.29 -21.31 3.89
N ILE A 1016 -14.80 -20.47 4.80
CA ILE A 1016 -15.61 -19.82 5.83
C ILE A 1016 -15.61 -18.32 5.57
N LEU A 1017 -16.79 -17.72 5.57
CA LEU A 1017 -17.01 -16.29 5.40
C LEU A 1017 -17.91 -15.80 6.53
N LEU A 1018 -17.46 -14.78 7.28
CA LEU A 1018 -18.19 -14.20 8.40
C LEU A 1018 -18.40 -12.68 8.17
N GLY A 1019 -19.62 -12.21 8.43
CA GLY A 1019 -19.97 -10.79 8.37
C GLY A 1019 -20.02 -10.20 6.96
N GLY A 1020 -20.62 -10.91 6.00
CA GLY A 1020 -21.03 -10.30 4.73
C GLY A 1020 -22.15 -9.28 4.94
N ASN A 1021 -22.16 -8.21 4.15
CA ASN A 1021 -23.18 -7.14 4.27
C ASN A 1021 -24.54 -7.58 3.69
N THR A 1022 -24.51 -8.43 2.66
CA THR A 1022 -25.70 -9.00 2.01
C THR A 1022 -25.57 -10.50 1.81
N ALA A 1023 -26.69 -11.18 1.54
CA ALA A 1023 -26.67 -12.60 1.14
C ALA A 1023 -25.88 -12.84 -0.16
N TYR A 1024 -25.89 -11.87 -1.07
CA TYR A 1024 -25.10 -11.91 -2.30
C TYR A 1024 -23.60 -11.87 -2.00
N ASP A 1025 -23.14 -10.94 -1.14
CA ASP A 1025 -21.71 -10.84 -0.77
C ASP A 1025 -21.18 -12.14 -0.16
N ARG A 1026 -22.01 -12.79 0.67
CA ARG A 1026 -21.72 -14.08 1.29
C ARG A 1026 -21.55 -15.19 0.24
N ASP A 1027 -22.54 -15.36 -0.64
CA ASP A 1027 -22.55 -16.45 -1.62
C ASP A 1027 -21.46 -16.23 -2.69
N HIS A 1028 -21.40 -15.02 -3.25
CA HIS A 1028 -20.37 -14.65 -4.21
C HIS A 1028 -18.96 -14.76 -3.61
N GLY A 1029 -18.77 -14.31 -2.37
CA GLY A 1029 -17.48 -14.33 -1.70
C GLY A 1029 -16.92 -15.76 -1.51
N SER A 1030 -17.75 -16.67 -1.01
CA SER A 1030 -17.39 -18.08 -0.85
C SER A 1030 -17.15 -18.76 -2.21
N LYS A 1031 -18.01 -18.50 -3.19
CA LYS A 1031 -17.85 -18.98 -4.58
C LYS A 1031 -16.51 -18.55 -5.18
N SER A 1032 -16.16 -17.27 -5.08
CA SER A 1032 -14.89 -16.74 -5.60
C SER A 1032 -13.68 -17.40 -4.94
N LEU A 1033 -13.71 -17.61 -3.61
CA LEU A 1033 -12.64 -18.30 -2.89
C LEU A 1033 -12.46 -19.74 -3.38
N LEU A 1034 -13.55 -20.51 -3.47
CA LEU A 1034 -13.50 -21.91 -3.91
C LEU A 1034 -13.01 -22.04 -5.35
N GLN A 1035 -13.54 -21.22 -6.28
CA GLN A 1035 -13.10 -21.21 -7.68
C GLN A 1035 -11.62 -20.85 -7.82
N TRP A 1036 -11.18 -19.83 -7.08
CA TRP A 1036 -9.78 -19.42 -7.07
C TRP A 1036 -8.87 -20.52 -6.53
N GLY A 1037 -9.26 -21.18 -5.43
CA GLY A 1037 -8.49 -22.28 -4.85
C GLY A 1037 -8.32 -23.44 -5.82
N PHE A 1038 -9.43 -23.94 -6.40
CA PHE A 1038 -9.38 -25.05 -7.36
C PHE A 1038 -8.66 -24.72 -8.67
N ARG A 1039 -8.67 -23.44 -9.09
CA ARG A 1039 -7.93 -23.00 -10.27
C ARG A 1039 -6.42 -22.93 -9.99
N SER A 1040 -6.05 -22.53 -8.78
CA SER A 1040 -4.67 -22.12 -8.45
C SER A 1040 -3.82 -23.24 -7.87
N PHE A 1041 -4.44 -24.22 -7.19
CA PHE A 1041 -3.72 -25.24 -6.44
C PHE A 1041 -4.14 -26.66 -6.82
N ASN A 1042 -3.24 -27.61 -6.55
CA ASN A 1042 -3.49 -29.05 -6.52
C ASN A 1042 -3.08 -29.59 -5.15
N THR A 1043 -3.78 -30.62 -4.67
CA THR A 1043 -3.41 -31.38 -3.47
C THR A 1043 -2.82 -32.72 -3.88
N ILE A 1044 -1.62 -33.03 -3.39
CA ILE A 1044 -0.94 -34.28 -3.68
C ILE A 1044 -0.67 -35.06 -2.40
N LEU A 1045 -0.82 -36.38 -2.43
CA LEU A 1045 -0.31 -37.27 -1.39
C LEU A 1045 1.20 -37.41 -1.59
N SER A 1046 1.99 -36.79 -0.72
CA SER A 1046 3.45 -36.73 -0.87
C SER A 1046 4.16 -37.89 -0.17
N LEU A 1047 3.72 -38.28 1.03
CA LEU A 1047 4.21 -39.46 1.73
C LEU A 1047 3.03 -40.26 2.28
N LYS A 1048 3.04 -41.58 2.07
CA LYS A 1048 2.04 -42.47 2.65
C LYS A 1048 2.44 -42.88 4.06
N SER A 1049 1.45 -43.04 4.92
CA SER A 1049 1.64 -43.58 6.27
C SER A 1049 2.29 -44.94 6.22
N GLU A 1050 3.26 -45.16 7.11
CA GLU A 1050 3.98 -46.44 7.28
C GLU A 1050 4.80 -46.91 6.08
N GLU A 1051 4.90 -46.10 5.03
CA GLU A 1051 5.81 -46.34 3.92
C GLU A 1051 7.24 -45.98 4.32
N VAL A 1052 8.19 -46.83 3.95
CA VAL A 1052 9.61 -46.62 4.24
C VAL A 1052 10.12 -45.44 3.40
N PHE A 1053 10.38 -44.31 4.06
CA PHE A 1053 10.93 -43.11 3.43
C PHE A 1053 12.45 -43.23 3.27
N LEU A 1054 13.15 -43.69 4.32
CA LEU A 1054 14.59 -43.99 4.27
C LEU A 1054 15.00 -45.05 5.30
N LYS A 1055 16.08 -45.78 5.02
CA LYS A 1055 16.69 -46.73 5.96
C LYS A 1055 17.96 -46.12 6.57
N GLN A 1056 18.01 -45.99 7.89
CA GLN A 1056 19.14 -45.38 8.60
C GLN A 1056 19.86 -46.41 9.46
N SER A 1057 21.20 -46.35 9.51
CA SER A 1057 21.97 -47.19 10.43
C SER A 1057 21.66 -46.84 11.89
N ILE A 1058 21.51 -47.86 12.72
CA ILE A 1058 21.27 -47.74 14.15
C ILE A 1058 22.33 -48.53 14.91
N PHE A 1059 22.84 -47.95 15.98
CA PHE A 1059 23.89 -48.55 16.79
C PHE A 1059 23.34 -49.08 18.11
N PHE A 1060 24.03 -50.08 18.67
CA PHE A 1060 23.69 -50.77 19.90
C PHE A 1060 22.37 -51.54 19.86
N GLY A 1061 21.82 -51.80 18.66
CA GLY A 1061 20.54 -52.47 18.45
C GLY A 1061 20.65 -53.96 18.13
N ASN A 1062 19.52 -54.67 18.21
CA ASN A 1062 19.38 -56.03 17.67
C ASN A 1062 19.28 -56.05 16.13
N LEU A 1063 19.13 -54.88 15.50
CA LEU A 1063 19.14 -54.64 14.06
C LEU A 1063 20.24 -53.61 13.73
N ASP A 1064 20.87 -53.75 12.58
CA ASP A 1064 21.93 -52.82 12.12
C ASP A 1064 21.35 -51.57 11.42
N LYS A 1065 20.09 -51.62 10.98
CA LYS A 1065 19.37 -50.55 10.30
C LYS A 1065 17.92 -50.49 10.77
N VAL A 1066 17.35 -49.29 10.78
CA VAL A 1066 15.94 -49.03 11.11
C VAL A 1066 15.24 -48.35 9.94
N ASN A 1067 14.02 -48.79 9.63
CA ASN A 1067 13.16 -48.14 8.65
C ASN A 1067 12.53 -46.88 9.24
N LEU A 1068 12.71 -45.74 8.59
CA LEU A 1068 12.14 -44.45 8.98
C LEU A 1068 11.08 -44.00 7.98
N GLY A 1069 10.03 -43.35 8.49
CA GLY A 1069 8.94 -42.84 7.67
C GLY A 1069 8.03 -41.89 8.44
N VAL A 1070 6.76 -41.82 8.04
CA VAL A 1070 5.74 -40.96 8.64
C VAL A 1070 4.61 -41.77 9.27
N LYS A 1071 4.08 -41.29 10.40
CA LYS A 1071 2.98 -41.95 11.14
C LYS A 1071 1.60 -41.76 10.49
N LYS A 1072 1.44 -40.74 9.64
CA LYS A 1072 0.18 -40.40 8.96
C LYS A 1072 0.49 -39.99 7.53
N ASN A 1073 -0.48 -40.14 6.62
CA ASN A 1073 -0.39 -39.62 5.27
C ASN A 1073 -0.08 -38.12 5.30
N VAL A 1074 0.84 -37.69 4.45
CA VAL A 1074 1.24 -36.29 4.32
C VAL A 1074 0.75 -35.77 2.98
N TYR A 1075 -0.24 -34.89 3.02
CA TYR A 1075 -0.73 -34.17 1.86
C TYR A 1075 -0.08 -32.80 1.75
N LEU A 1076 0.24 -32.37 0.53
CA LEU A 1076 0.78 -31.05 0.23
C LEU A 1076 -0.15 -30.32 -0.72
N THR A 1077 -0.44 -29.05 -0.41
CA THR A 1077 -1.15 -28.17 -1.33
C THR A 1077 -0.16 -27.27 -2.04
N ILE A 1078 -0.12 -27.38 -3.35
CA ILE A 1078 0.91 -26.78 -4.18
C ILE A 1078 0.30 -26.02 -5.35
N PRO A 1079 0.89 -24.88 -5.76
CA PRO A 1079 0.49 -24.20 -6.98
C PRO A 1079 0.50 -25.17 -8.17
N LYS A 1080 -0.53 -25.13 -9.02
CA LYS A 1080 -0.56 -25.99 -10.21
C LYS A 1080 0.65 -25.74 -11.11
N GLY A 1081 1.29 -26.82 -11.58
CA GLY A 1081 2.47 -26.75 -12.44
C GLY A 1081 3.80 -26.61 -11.68
N LYS A 1082 3.77 -26.71 -10.35
CA LYS A 1082 4.95 -26.64 -9.45
C LYS A 1082 5.26 -27.94 -8.72
N GLU A 1083 4.63 -29.04 -9.13
CA GLU A 1083 4.81 -30.37 -8.55
C GLU A 1083 6.28 -30.83 -8.59
N LYS A 1084 7.00 -30.53 -9.68
CA LYS A 1084 8.39 -30.96 -9.89
C LYS A 1084 9.43 -30.10 -9.16
N ASP A 1085 9.02 -28.94 -8.63
CA ASP A 1085 9.91 -27.96 -8.00
C ASP A 1085 10.02 -28.20 -6.47
N ILE A 1086 9.38 -29.25 -5.95
CA ILE A 1086 9.37 -29.60 -4.53
C ILE A 1086 10.65 -30.34 -4.18
N VAL A 1087 11.36 -29.85 -3.17
CA VAL A 1087 12.54 -30.50 -2.59
C VAL A 1087 12.15 -31.04 -1.21
N ILE A 1088 12.42 -32.33 -0.98
CA ILE A 1088 12.21 -32.99 0.32
C ILE A 1088 13.57 -33.14 0.98
N GLU A 1089 13.76 -32.48 2.13
CA GLU A 1089 14.94 -32.62 2.98
C GLU A 1089 14.57 -33.34 4.28
N TYR A 1090 15.53 -33.97 4.95
CA TYR A 1090 15.32 -34.50 6.29
C TYR A 1090 16.49 -34.19 7.20
N THR A 1091 16.20 -34.06 8.49
CA THR A 1091 17.20 -33.87 9.55
C THR A 1091 16.92 -34.83 10.69
N LEU A 1092 17.93 -35.58 11.12
CA LEU A 1092 17.86 -36.41 12.32
C LEU A 1092 18.16 -35.56 13.57
N ASN A 1093 17.55 -35.90 14.70
CA ASN A 1093 17.78 -35.22 15.97
C ASN A 1093 19.21 -35.47 16.50
N SER A 1094 19.86 -36.55 16.07
CA SER A 1094 21.23 -36.89 16.39
C SER A 1094 21.94 -37.44 15.15
N ASN A 1095 23.25 -37.17 15.04
CA ASN A 1095 24.08 -37.67 13.93
C ASN A 1095 24.20 -39.20 13.91
N VAL A 1096 23.85 -39.84 15.03
CA VAL A 1096 23.88 -41.29 15.21
C VAL A 1096 22.59 -41.71 15.91
N LEU A 1097 21.84 -42.65 15.34
CA LEU A 1097 20.69 -43.28 16.01
C LEU A 1097 21.19 -44.42 16.91
N LYS A 1098 20.66 -44.50 18.13
CA LYS A 1098 21.00 -45.53 19.10
C LYS A 1098 19.74 -46.26 19.56
N ALA A 1099 19.83 -47.57 19.69
CA ALA A 1099 18.80 -48.38 20.34
C ALA A 1099 18.84 -48.20 21.87
N PRO A 1100 17.72 -48.41 22.58
CA PRO A 1100 16.42 -48.85 22.06
C PRO A 1100 15.60 -47.72 21.41
N LEU A 1101 14.85 -48.04 20.35
CA LEU A 1101 13.85 -47.14 19.74
C LEU A 1101 12.48 -47.82 19.73
N LYS A 1102 11.45 -47.11 20.22
CA LYS A 1102 10.05 -47.56 20.14
C LYS A 1102 9.46 -47.28 18.76
N LYS A 1103 8.50 -48.11 18.34
CA LYS A 1103 7.70 -47.85 17.12
C LYS A 1103 7.02 -46.47 17.21
N TYR A 1104 7.12 -45.69 16.14
CA TYR A 1104 6.71 -44.28 16.00
C TYR A 1104 7.46 -43.27 16.88
N GLN A 1105 8.58 -43.64 17.50
CA GLN A 1105 9.44 -42.68 18.18
C GLN A 1105 9.99 -41.66 17.18
N LYS A 1106 9.85 -40.37 17.49
CA LYS A 1106 10.38 -39.28 16.67
C LYS A 1106 11.91 -39.28 16.71
N VAL A 1107 12.54 -39.48 15.56
CA VAL A 1107 14.00 -39.49 15.41
C VAL A 1107 14.51 -38.31 14.59
N GLY A 1108 13.62 -37.54 13.97
CA GLY A 1108 13.98 -36.38 13.16
C GLY A 1108 12.75 -35.63 12.64
N LYS A 1109 12.95 -34.91 11.53
CA LYS A 1109 11.89 -34.26 10.76
C LYS A 1109 12.19 -34.31 9.26
N ILE A 1110 11.12 -34.31 8.47
CA ILE A 1110 11.12 -34.13 7.02
C ILE A 1110 10.60 -32.72 6.73
N VAL A 1111 11.29 -31.98 5.88
CA VAL A 1111 10.99 -30.60 5.49
C VAL A 1111 10.69 -30.59 4.00
N PHE A 1112 9.47 -30.18 3.63
CA PHE A 1112 9.08 -29.99 2.24
C PHE A 1112 9.32 -28.54 1.86
N LYS A 1113 10.11 -28.30 0.80
CA LYS A 1113 10.44 -26.96 0.30
C LYS A 1113 9.96 -26.80 -1.13
N LEU A 1114 9.54 -25.58 -1.47
CA LEU A 1114 9.32 -25.15 -2.85
C LEU A 1114 10.23 -23.95 -3.09
N ASN A 1115 11.24 -24.11 -3.94
CA ASN A 1115 12.38 -23.19 -4.02
C ASN A 1115 13.05 -23.02 -2.63
N ASN A 1116 13.17 -21.78 -2.12
CA ASN A 1116 13.75 -21.48 -0.81
C ASN A 1116 12.71 -21.39 0.33
N PHE A 1117 11.43 -21.68 0.07
CA PHE A 1117 10.36 -21.58 1.08
C PHE A 1117 9.99 -22.96 1.62
N VAL A 1118 9.92 -23.08 2.94
CA VAL A 1118 9.39 -24.29 3.61
C VAL A 1118 7.86 -24.29 3.48
N LEU A 1119 7.31 -25.32 2.82
CA LEU A 1119 5.87 -25.53 2.70
C LEU A 1119 5.29 -26.11 4.00
N THR A 1120 5.89 -27.19 4.50
CA THR A 1120 5.49 -27.84 5.75
C THR A 1120 6.63 -28.69 6.31
N GLU A 1121 6.55 -29.01 7.60
CA GLU A 1121 7.47 -29.91 8.29
C GLU A 1121 6.68 -31.02 8.98
N VAL A 1122 7.13 -32.27 8.84
CA VAL A 1122 6.51 -33.44 9.48
C VAL A 1122 7.54 -34.24 10.28
N PRO A 1123 7.16 -34.86 11.40
CA PRO A 1123 8.08 -35.68 12.19
C PRO A 1123 8.48 -36.95 11.43
N LEU A 1124 9.79 -37.21 11.38
CA LEU A 1124 10.37 -38.47 10.90
C LEU A 1124 10.40 -39.45 12.08
N VAL A 1125 9.80 -40.62 11.93
CA VAL A 1125 9.62 -41.60 13.00
C VAL A 1125 10.16 -42.97 12.63
N ALA A 1126 10.56 -43.76 13.64
CA ALA A 1126 10.86 -45.18 13.46
C ALA A 1126 9.58 -45.96 13.13
N LEU A 1127 9.61 -46.78 12.07
CA LEU A 1127 8.44 -47.59 11.64
C LEU A 1127 8.35 -48.94 12.36
N GLU A 1128 9.42 -49.33 13.04
CA GLU A 1128 9.53 -50.57 13.80
C GLU A 1128 10.20 -50.32 15.16
N GLU A 1129 10.05 -51.26 16.07
CA GLU A 1129 10.74 -51.25 17.36
C GLU A 1129 12.12 -51.87 17.21
N VAL A 1130 13.15 -51.21 17.74
CA VAL A 1130 14.52 -51.73 17.78
C VAL A 1130 14.95 -51.87 19.22
N ASN A 1131 15.20 -53.11 19.65
CA ASN A 1131 15.65 -53.45 20.99
C ASN A 1131 17.17 -53.33 21.10
N SER A 1132 17.68 -53.28 22.33
CA SER A 1132 19.14 -53.32 22.56
C SER A 1132 19.75 -54.62 22.04
N GLY A 1133 20.89 -54.50 21.34
CA GLY A 1133 21.66 -55.64 20.87
C GLY A 1133 22.36 -56.41 21.99
N ASN A 1134 22.79 -57.64 21.69
CA ASN A 1134 23.60 -58.44 22.61
C ASN A 1134 24.98 -57.79 22.88
N ILE A 1135 25.73 -58.33 23.84
CA ILE A 1135 27.03 -57.77 24.28
C ILE A 1135 28.01 -57.62 23.11
N LEU A 1136 28.07 -58.62 22.21
CA LEU A 1136 28.94 -58.62 21.03
C LEU A 1136 28.59 -57.47 20.07
N ASN A 1137 27.31 -57.32 19.70
CA ASN A 1137 26.84 -56.26 18.80
C ASN A 1137 27.20 -54.86 19.35
N ARG A 1138 27.02 -54.66 20.66
CA ARG A 1138 27.31 -53.38 21.31
C ARG A 1138 28.80 -53.06 21.37
N ILE A 1139 29.67 -54.06 21.53
CA ILE A 1139 31.13 -53.90 21.49
C ILE A 1139 31.59 -53.55 20.07
N VAL A 1140 31.09 -54.25 19.05
CA VAL A 1140 31.43 -53.98 17.65
C VAL A 1140 31.01 -52.56 17.24
N ASP A 1141 29.80 -52.13 17.64
CA ASP A 1141 29.30 -50.78 17.37
C ASP A 1141 30.06 -49.69 18.12
N TYR A 1142 30.51 -49.98 19.34
CA TYR A 1142 31.38 -49.09 20.11
C TYR A 1142 32.73 -48.88 19.41
N ILE A 1143 33.34 -49.95 18.88
CA ILE A 1143 34.60 -49.87 18.11
C ILE A 1143 34.37 -49.06 16.82
N LYS A 1144 33.32 -49.37 16.05
CA LYS A 1144 32.98 -48.65 14.80
C LYS A 1144 32.81 -47.15 15.02
N LEU A 1145 32.09 -46.74 16.07
CA LEU A 1145 31.86 -45.33 16.38
C LEU A 1145 33.13 -44.59 16.85
N ASN A 1146 34.06 -45.30 17.49
CA ASN A 1146 35.34 -44.71 17.91
C ASN A 1146 36.33 -44.60 16.74
N VAL A 1147 36.36 -45.56 15.81
CA VAL A 1147 37.16 -45.47 14.58
C VAL A 1147 36.65 -44.32 13.69
N GLN A 1148 35.33 -44.16 13.55
CA GLN A 1148 34.73 -43.05 12.80
C GLN A 1148 34.94 -41.66 13.41
N LYS A 1149 35.36 -41.56 14.69
CA LYS A 1149 35.73 -40.29 15.33
C LYS A 1149 37.20 -39.90 15.10
N PHE A 1150 38.03 -40.87 14.70
CA PHE A 1150 39.47 -40.69 14.46
C PHE A 1150 39.80 -40.39 12.98
N ILE A 1151 38.84 -40.60 12.08
CA ILE A 1151 38.86 -40.22 10.66
C ILE A 1151 38.02 -38.95 10.51
#